data_AF-A0AA36BWA5-F1
#
_entry.id   AF-A0AA36BWA5-F1
#
_cell.length_a   1.000
_cell.length_b   1.000
_cell.length_c   1.000
_cell.angle_alpha   90.00
_cell.angle_beta   90.00
_cell.angle_gamma   90.00
#
_symmetry.space_group_name_H-M   'P 1'
#
loop_
_entity.id
_entity.type
_entity.pdbx_description
1 polymer ?
#
loop_
_entity_poly.entity_id
_entity_poly.type
_entity_poly.pdbx_seq_one_letter_code
_entity_poly.pdbx_strand_id
1 'polypeptide(L)'
;MTDLNEFGPLESAETSHKEELRVLHERLAYLERRERELIREKEEQEKEFGLKRAKLKELFLQKEEELKRERDTTAEALGKNNSLLIDLKKLQSELEDLKAAAAVSEENKQDEVEDIRRQCQEEIASLQSIMKEAADEASRKTAAQYESVWQRMMKMNEKSEQELQDLKMQLNQEREGFLASVAKSLKRVSGSVSSTNASVEAESLEDSMRKASNKMKTLLLPSSPTLKSKPAQANLKTLLTAFRKDGDHKELQAQEDAEILKSVVLPLEEEIKLLKSKVQESDDKIKDLEKQLSDISVDEAMAKVYDTKKSPSLPEFDENIDPDEKIQQLMKYLKAEKSSRTDLEMFVAVLNTQKSVLQTENDTLRTELHEVCRMFEDEKRVHNDLKRTWQMANDQFLESQRLMMMDMRRMESVLTTEQQRQIVELQQKDLERDAQERRVKELEEMREKQQREQEQRRKGQLIPWSILSFVPFEILQRQQASPVKTPLMKAPSADPQCKTSTVSSSLIDLTVQQNDIGAGVKKSFSSSDVSDIQGEDFDSSSLLDASLTDTVSNTIRISPEKTITLPSLTEAQRRAITDPTPEAEAHNSLLASVKSRTEGISLEGRRMVSEKEWELLQQELKSAREKLGRPCDMCNNYEAQLQSVQAQLKESQSKIQQLNRYLKSEQQASVNQRKYQEELENNLKEVAEDARKQISTVMTKLQESEKFTMEVKQQLMQSHLELQDQLKTLTESREEIQVELDRLTQENDSLVGKHSKHSQQLQNEDINLPNNLEEMQLLLLKYREEIIAAKVAKEHIEDTLKSEILFLKDRALADQQEKNTLEETLSQEVSTLQERLAILESCKSELERESSVRAETETKLRDSDQSLKKIQTKSKQLINALTQQLDEQTTQRSKLETEVSTMKAKVQSLQVDLENSEAVQRDFVKLSQSLQIQLEKIRQAETEVRWQHEEDVDECNNCRQAFSVTKRKHHCRHCGKIFCADCNAKNVMSGPNMRSSKVCDVCHTILVKDATPYFSTEPPSTPH
;
A
#
# COMPACT_ATOMS: atom_id res chain seq x y z
N MET A 1 114.04 -83.07 -18.39
CA MET A 1 114.91 -81.91 -18.14
C MET A 1 114.02 -80.70 -18.01
N THR A 2 114.03 -79.90 -16.95
CA THR A 2 114.50 -80.09 -15.56
C THR A 2 113.99 -78.86 -14.78
N ASP A 3 113.93 -78.95 -13.46
CA ASP A 3 113.23 -77.99 -12.60
C ASP A 3 113.74 -76.54 -12.68
N LEU A 4 112.86 -75.59 -12.36
CA LEU A 4 113.15 -74.50 -11.42
C LEU A 4 111.84 -73.86 -10.91
N ASN A 5 111.81 -73.51 -9.63
CA ASN A 5 110.71 -72.77 -8.98
C ASN A 5 110.85 -71.26 -9.21
N GLU A 6 109.73 -70.54 -9.27
CA GLU A 6 109.39 -69.39 -8.39
C GLU A 6 108.11 -68.66 -8.87
N PHE A 7 107.07 -68.60 -8.03
CA PHE A 7 106.26 -67.41 -7.66
C PHE A 7 105.01 -67.82 -6.83
N GLY A 8 104.38 -66.85 -6.15
CA GLY A 8 103.44 -67.05 -5.04
C GLY A 8 101.96 -67.36 -5.39
N PRO A 9 101.09 -67.51 -4.37
CA PRO A 9 99.78 -68.17 -4.50
C PRO A 9 98.66 -67.31 -5.10
N LEU A 10 97.97 -67.86 -6.11
CA LEU A 10 96.84 -67.24 -6.82
C LEU A 10 95.50 -67.30 -6.07
N GLU A 11 95.37 -68.12 -5.02
CA GLU A 11 94.08 -68.38 -4.32
C GLU A 11 93.49 -67.14 -3.61
N SER A 12 94.30 -66.11 -3.34
CA SER A 12 93.87 -64.86 -2.69
C SER A 12 93.02 -63.95 -3.59
N ALA A 13 93.23 -64.00 -4.92
CA ALA A 13 92.49 -63.17 -5.86
C ALA A 13 91.09 -63.74 -6.16
N GLU A 14 90.98 -65.05 -6.35
CA GLU A 14 89.68 -65.70 -6.57
C GLU A 14 88.75 -65.58 -5.37
N THR A 15 89.29 -65.66 -4.15
CA THR A 15 88.49 -65.54 -2.93
C THR A 15 87.96 -64.12 -2.74
N SER A 16 88.77 -63.10 -3.03
CA SER A 16 88.31 -61.70 -3.04
C SER A 16 87.18 -61.47 -4.05
N HIS A 17 87.35 -61.89 -5.31
CA HIS A 17 86.30 -61.72 -6.33
C HIS A 17 85.04 -62.55 -6.06
N LYS A 18 85.15 -63.74 -5.44
CA LYS A 18 83.98 -64.52 -5.00
C LYS A 18 83.19 -63.79 -3.90
N GLU A 19 83.88 -63.11 -2.98
CA GLU A 19 83.23 -62.33 -1.92
C GLU A 19 82.60 -61.03 -2.46
N GLU A 20 83.26 -60.33 -3.38
CA GLU A 20 82.65 -59.20 -4.11
C GLU A 20 81.41 -59.63 -4.89
N LEU A 21 81.45 -60.78 -5.58
CA LEU A 21 80.27 -61.35 -6.23
C LEU A 21 79.17 -61.67 -5.21
N ARG A 22 79.52 -62.21 -4.03
CA ARG A 22 78.55 -62.54 -2.98
C ARG A 22 77.84 -61.28 -2.47
N VAL A 23 78.60 -60.23 -2.17
CA VAL A 23 78.07 -58.92 -1.74
C VAL A 23 77.21 -58.26 -2.84
N LEU A 24 77.60 -58.37 -4.10
CA LEU A 24 76.81 -57.86 -5.23
C LEU A 24 75.49 -58.64 -5.40
N HIS A 25 75.48 -59.96 -5.25
CA HIS A 25 74.26 -60.76 -5.26
C HIS A 25 73.35 -60.46 -4.05
N GLU A 26 73.92 -60.28 -2.85
CA GLU A 26 73.15 -59.83 -1.67
C GLU A 26 72.57 -58.43 -1.88
N ARG A 27 73.32 -57.52 -2.52
CA ARG A 27 72.85 -56.16 -2.83
C ARG A 27 71.75 -56.16 -3.89
N LEU A 28 71.85 -57.00 -4.93
CA LEU A 28 70.79 -57.21 -5.93
C LEU A 28 69.54 -57.80 -5.28
N ALA A 29 69.67 -58.90 -4.51
CA ALA A 29 68.55 -59.53 -3.82
C ALA A 29 67.89 -58.62 -2.76
N TYR A 30 68.63 -57.65 -2.20
CA TYR A 30 68.08 -56.57 -1.39
C TYR A 30 67.33 -55.53 -2.23
N LEU A 31 67.92 -55.06 -3.34
CA LEU A 31 67.30 -54.06 -4.22
C LEU A 31 66.02 -54.58 -4.88
N GLU A 32 66.03 -55.79 -5.43
CA GLU A 32 64.83 -56.45 -5.97
C GLU A 32 63.73 -56.63 -4.90
N ARG A 33 64.11 -56.85 -3.64
CA ARG A 33 63.17 -56.98 -2.52
C ARG A 33 62.58 -55.62 -2.16
N ARG A 34 63.40 -54.56 -2.15
CA ARG A 34 62.95 -53.19 -1.90
C ARG A 34 62.10 -52.64 -3.06
N GLU A 35 62.40 -53.00 -4.30
CA GLU A 35 61.56 -52.73 -5.46
C GLU A 35 60.20 -53.43 -5.34
N ARG A 36 60.19 -54.73 -4.97
CA ARG A 36 58.97 -55.47 -4.64
C ARG A 36 58.25 -54.99 -3.37
N GLU A 37 58.86 -54.14 -2.54
CA GLU A 37 58.18 -53.41 -1.46
C GLU A 37 57.58 -52.11 -1.98
N LEU A 38 58.35 -51.29 -2.70
CA LEU A 38 57.90 -50.02 -3.29
C LEU A 38 56.76 -50.20 -4.29
N ILE A 39 56.76 -51.28 -5.08
CA ILE A 39 55.64 -51.63 -5.96
C ILE A 39 54.38 -51.94 -5.14
N ARG A 40 54.48 -52.68 -4.04
CA ARG A 40 53.33 -52.94 -3.14
C ARG A 40 52.87 -51.69 -2.40
N GLU A 41 53.79 -50.88 -1.87
CA GLU A 41 53.47 -49.57 -1.25
C GLU A 41 52.73 -48.66 -2.25
N LYS A 42 53.13 -48.67 -3.53
CA LYS A 42 52.43 -47.95 -4.61
C LYS A 42 51.05 -48.54 -4.90
N GLU A 43 50.91 -49.86 -5.06
CA GLU A 43 49.62 -50.51 -5.31
C GLU A 43 48.63 -50.31 -4.15
N GLU A 44 49.12 -50.29 -2.90
CA GLU A 44 48.36 -50.00 -1.70
C GLU A 44 47.88 -48.53 -1.71
N GLN A 45 48.75 -47.58 -2.05
CA GLN A 45 48.39 -46.15 -2.17
C GLN A 45 47.43 -45.88 -3.35
N GLU A 46 47.59 -46.56 -4.49
CA GLU A 46 46.66 -46.44 -5.63
C GLU A 46 45.27 -47.03 -5.30
N LYS A 47 45.21 -48.14 -4.56
CA LYS A 47 43.95 -48.66 -3.99
C LYS A 47 43.32 -47.70 -2.98
N GLU A 48 44.11 -47.17 -2.05
CA GLU A 48 43.62 -46.29 -0.99
C GLU A 48 43.11 -44.95 -1.58
N PHE A 49 43.81 -44.41 -2.57
CA PHE A 49 43.34 -43.25 -3.35
C PHE A 49 42.08 -43.56 -4.16
N GLY A 50 42.00 -44.76 -4.76
CA GLY A 50 40.79 -45.27 -5.42
C GLY A 50 39.59 -45.33 -4.49
N LEU A 51 39.76 -45.89 -3.29
CA LEU A 51 38.74 -45.94 -2.23
C LEU A 51 38.32 -44.54 -1.75
N LYS A 52 39.29 -43.65 -1.48
CA LYS A 52 39.02 -42.26 -1.10
C LYS A 52 38.22 -41.53 -2.19
N ARG A 53 38.59 -41.70 -3.46
CA ARG A 53 37.86 -41.14 -4.62
C ARG A 53 36.47 -41.73 -4.79
N ALA A 54 36.29 -43.04 -4.59
CA ALA A 54 35.00 -43.70 -4.66
C ALA A 54 34.05 -43.16 -3.57
N LYS A 55 34.53 -43.06 -2.33
CA LYS A 55 33.75 -42.52 -1.21
C LYS A 55 33.44 -41.02 -1.35
N LEU A 56 34.34 -40.24 -1.95
CA LEU A 56 34.05 -38.85 -2.28
C LEU A 56 32.93 -38.72 -3.32
N LYS A 57 32.88 -39.63 -4.31
CA LYS A 57 31.82 -39.69 -5.32
C LYS A 57 30.48 -40.14 -4.72
N GLU A 58 30.50 -41.10 -3.81
CA GLU A 58 29.34 -41.56 -3.05
C GLU A 58 28.72 -40.42 -2.23
N LEU A 59 29.54 -39.69 -1.46
CA LEU A 59 29.10 -38.51 -0.70
C LEU A 59 28.58 -37.38 -1.61
N PHE A 60 29.19 -37.17 -2.77
CA PHE A 60 28.70 -36.19 -3.75
C PHE A 60 27.31 -36.56 -4.27
N LEU A 61 27.10 -37.83 -4.66
CA LEU A 61 25.80 -38.32 -5.13
C LEU A 61 24.74 -38.26 -4.02
N GLN A 62 25.09 -38.58 -2.78
CA GLN A 62 24.19 -38.41 -1.64
C GLN A 62 23.77 -36.95 -1.44
N LYS A 63 24.70 -35.99 -1.52
CA LYS A 63 24.36 -34.56 -1.39
C LYS A 63 23.63 -34.01 -2.62
N GLU A 64 23.86 -34.55 -3.81
CA GLU A 64 23.10 -34.24 -5.02
C GLU A 64 21.65 -34.73 -4.91
N GLU A 65 21.40 -35.93 -4.38
CA GLU A 65 20.04 -36.39 -4.05
C GLU A 65 19.40 -35.59 -2.90
N GLU A 66 20.15 -35.19 -1.88
CA GLU A 66 19.64 -34.39 -0.76
C GLU A 66 19.22 -32.99 -1.24
N LEU A 67 20.06 -32.30 -2.02
CA LEU A 67 19.73 -31.04 -2.70
C LEU A 67 18.55 -31.19 -3.68
N LYS A 68 18.32 -32.38 -4.22
CA LYS A 68 17.13 -32.66 -5.03
C LYS A 68 15.88 -32.78 -4.15
N ARG A 69 15.91 -33.54 -3.05
CA ARG A 69 14.79 -33.63 -2.08
C ARG A 69 14.43 -32.26 -1.49
N GLU A 70 15.44 -31.46 -1.13
CA GLU A 70 15.27 -30.07 -0.67
C GLU A 70 14.58 -29.21 -1.74
N ARG A 71 14.98 -29.33 -3.01
CA ARG A 71 14.35 -28.60 -4.13
C ARG A 71 12.92 -29.05 -4.41
N ASP A 72 12.68 -30.37 -4.43
CA ASP A 72 11.38 -30.96 -4.71
C ASP A 72 10.36 -30.58 -3.61
N THR A 73 10.76 -30.63 -2.34
CA THR A 73 9.92 -30.15 -1.21
C THR A 73 9.72 -28.64 -1.20
N THR A 74 10.73 -27.85 -1.60
CA THR A 74 10.58 -26.39 -1.77
C THR A 74 9.58 -26.08 -2.88
N ALA A 75 9.62 -26.80 -4.01
CA ALA A 75 8.67 -26.64 -5.11
C ALA A 75 7.24 -27.05 -4.70
N GLU A 76 7.08 -28.13 -3.92
CA GLU A 76 5.78 -28.54 -3.39
C GLU A 76 5.19 -27.48 -2.42
N ALA A 77 6.02 -26.89 -1.57
CA ALA A 77 5.62 -25.77 -0.70
C ALA A 77 5.22 -24.52 -1.50
N LEU A 78 5.95 -24.22 -2.58
CA LEU A 78 5.66 -23.09 -3.48
C LEU A 78 4.34 -23.31 -4.25
N GLY A 79 4.06 -24.54 -4.68
CA GLY A 79 2.77 -24.94 -5.26
C GLY A 79 1.60 -24.78 -4.29
N LYS A 80 1.76 -25.24 -3.03
CA LYS A 80 0.75 -25.05 -1.97
C LYS A 80 0.50 -23.58 -1.67
N ASN A 81 1.56 -22.76 -1.61
CA ASN A 81 1.44 -21.31 -1.40
C ASN A 81 0.69 -20.64 -2.56
N ASN A 82 0.99 -21.00 -3.81
CA ASN A 82 0.25 -20.52 -4.98
C ASN A 82 -1.24 -20.93 -4.97
N SER A 83 -1.58 -22.15 -4.53
CA SER A 83 -2.98 -22.55 -4.33
C SER A 83 -3.68 -21.65 -3.33
N LEU A 84 -3.11 -21.50 -2.13
CA LEU A 84 -3.66 -20.64 -1.07
C LEU A 84 -3.82 -19.18 -1.52
N LEU A 85 -2.97 -18.69 -2.42
CA LEU A 85 -3.03 -17.34 -3.00
C LEU A 85 -4.15 -17.21 -4.05
N ILE A 86 -4.48 -18.29 -4.78
CA ILE A 86 -5.66 -18.37 -5.65
C ILE A 86 -6.94 -18.44 -4.79
N ASP A 87 -6.96 -19.29 -3.76
CA ASP A 87 -8.08 -19.44 -2.85
C ASP A 87 -8.38 -18.13 -2.10
N LEU A 88 -7.35 -17.41 -1.65
CA LEU A 88 -7.49 -16.06 -1.07
C LEU A 88 -8.13 -15.06 -2.05
N LYS A 89 -7.72 -15.06 -3.32
CA LYS A 89 -8.32 -14.17 -4.33
C LYS A 89 -9.78 -14.52 -4.63
N LYS A 90 -10.11 -15.82 -4.63
CA LYS A 90 -11.49 -16.30 -4.82
C LYS A 90 -12.39 -15.87 -3.66
N LEU A 91 -11.94 -16.08 -2.42
CA LEU A 91 -12.63 -15.62 -1.21
C LEU A 91 -12.74 -14.10 -1.13
N GLN A 92 -11.76 -13.36 -1.67
CA GLN A 92 -11.84 -11.90 -1.81
C GLN A 92 -12.92 -11.46 -2.81
N SER A 93 -13.05 -12.13 -3.96
CA SER A 93 -14.15 -11.86 -4.91
C SER A 93 -15.49 -12.12 -4.23
N GLU A 94 -15.67 -13.31 -3.65
CA GLU A 94 -16.91 -13.72 -2.98
C GLU A 94 -17.30 -12.75 -1.84
N LEU A 95 -16.31 -12.16 -1.14
CA LEU A 95 -16.54 -11.11 -0.14
C LEU A 95 -17.05 -9.80 -0.75
N GLU A 96 -16.48 -9.33 -1.87
CA GLU A 96 -16.96 -8.11 -2.54
C GLU A 96 -18.32 -8.33 -3.22
N ASP A 97 -18.56 -9.50 -3.81
CA ASP A 97 -19.85 -9.90 -4.38
C ASP A 97 -20.95 -9.92 -3.29
N LEU A 98 -20.65 -10.48 -2.11
CA LEU A 98 -21.55 -10.46 -0.96
C LEU A 98 -21.79 -9.05 -0.39
N LYS A 99 -20.78 -8.15 -0.40
CA LYS A 99 -20.99 -6.75 -0.02
C LYS A 99 -21.89 -6.01 -1.01
N ALA A 100 -21.72 -6.24 -2.31
CA ALA A 100 -22.57 -5.65 -3.33
C ALA A 100 -24.03 -6.12 -3.19
N ALA A 101 -24.25 -7.43 -2.98
CA ALA A 101 -25.57 -7.98 -2.71
C ALA A 101 -26.19 -7.45 -1.41
N ALA A 102 -25.39 -7.27 -0.35
CA ALA A 102 -25.84 -6.68 0.90
C ALA A 102 -26.26 -5.21 0.73
N ALA A 103 -25.46 -4.40 0.04
CA ALA A 103 -25.76 -2.99 -0.23
C ALA A 103 -27.06 -2.82 -1.04
N VAL A 104 -27.25 -3.61 -2.10
CA VAL A 104 -28.50 -3.60 -2.89
C VAL A 104 -29.70 -4.08 -2.05
N SER A 105 -29.50 -5.03 -1.12
CA SER A 105 -30.56 -5.45 -0.19
C SER A 105 -30.88 -4.42 0.89
N GLU A 106 -29.95 -3.50 1.21
CA GLU A 106 -30.15 -2.39 2.13
C GLU A 106 -30.85 -1.22 1.42
N GLU A 107 -30.42 -0.89 0.20
CA GLU A 107 -31.06 0.11 -0.68
C GLU A 107 -32.53 -0.25 -0.98
N ASN A 108 -32.80 -1.48 -1.45
CA ASN A 108 -34.18 -1.95 -1.70
C ASN A 108 -35.09 -1.88 -0.45
N LYS A 109 -34.54 -2.17 0.75
CA LYS A 109 -35.31 -2.10 2.01
C LYS A 109 -35.53 -0.67 2.47
N GLN A 110 -34.60 0.23 2.18
CA GLN A 110 -34.78 1.66 2.44
C GLN A 110 -35.89 2.22 1.54
N ASP A 111 -35.92 1.83 0.26
CA ASP A 111 -36.99 2.18 -0.69
C ASP A 111 -38.35 1.62 -0.23
N GLU A 112 -38.45 0.34 0.15
CA GLU A 112 -39.67 -0.26 0.71
C GLU A 112 -40.17 0.52 1.96
N VAL A 113 -39.25 0.93 2.85
CA VAL A 113 -39.58 1.72 4.05
C VAL A 113 -40.02 3.15 3.71
N GLU A 114 -39.44 3.78 2.67
CA GLU A 114 -39.86 5.10 2.23
C GLU A 114 -41.20 5.09 1.49
N ASP A 115 -41.52 4.04 0.72
CA ASP A 115 -42.85 3.88 0.11
C ASP A 115 -43.94 3.60 1.14
N ILE A 116 -43.67 2.76 2.16
CA ILE A 116 -44.59 2.56 3.29
C ILE A 116 -44.82 3.88 4.06
N ARG A 117 -43.76 4.67 4.27
CA ARG A 117 -43.87 6.00 4.90
C ARG A 117 -44.70 6.96 4.06
N ARG A 118 -44.51 6.96 2.73
CA ARG A 118 -45.29 7.77 1.79
C ARG A 118 -46.77 7.39 1.82
N GLN A 119 -47.10 6.10 1.75
CA GLN A 119 -48.47 5.62 1.87
C GLN A 119 -49.11 6.03 3.21
N CYS A 120 -48.40 5.86 4.33
CA CYS A 120 -48.89 6.31 5.64
C CYS A 120 -49.13 7.83 5.69
N GLN A 121 -48.30 8.65 5.02
CA GLN A 121 -48.53 10.09 4.92
C GLN A 121 -49.75 10.43 4.04
N GLU A 122 -49.96 9.72 2.94
CA GLU A 122 -51.14 9.86 2.07
C GLU A 122 -52.44 9.47 2.80
N GLU A 123 -52.42 8.38 3.57
CA GLU A 123 -53.53 7.96 4.44
C GLU A 123 -53.80 8.99 5.56
N ILE A 124 -52.78 9.49 6.24
CA ILE A 124 -52.91 10.55 7.26
C ILE A 124 -53.49 11.83 6.65
N ALA A 125 -53.03 12.24 5.46
CA ALA A 125 -53.55 13.42 4.77
C ALA A 125 -55.02 13.24 4.35
N SER A 126 -55.39 12.06 3.87
CA SER A 126 -56.79 11.69 3.56
C SER A 126 -57.68 11.76 4.80
N LEU A 127 -57.27 11.12 5.90
CA LEU A 127 -57.99 11.16 7.18
C LEU A 127 -58.11 12.58 7.73
N GLN A 128 -57.07 13.40 7.64
CA GLN A 128 -57.12 14.82 8.02
C GLN A 128 -58.12 15.62 7.16
N SER A 129 -58.21 15.33 5.86
CA SER A 129 -59.20 15.96 4.97
C SER A 129 -60.63 15.57 5.37
N ILE A 130 -60.89 14.27 5.58
CA ILE A 130 -62.20 13.76 6.00
C ILE A 130 -62.61 14.35 7.36
N MET A 131 -61.69 14.38 8.35
CA MET A 131 -61.95 15.00 9.65
C MET A 131 -62.25 16.50 9.55
N LYS A 132 -61.55 17.21 8.66
CA LYS A 132 -61.79 18.64 8.41
C LYS A 132 -63.15 18.87 7.75
N GLU A 133 -63.52 18.10 6.73
CA GLU A 133 -64.82 18.22 6.08
C GLU A 133 -65.98 17.90 7.04
N ALA A 134 -65.81 16.89 7.91
CA ALA A 134 -66.77 16.59 8.97
C ALA A 134 -66.90 17.74 9.99
N ALA A 135 -65.79 18.38 10.37
CA ALA A 135 -65.80 19.55 11.27
C ALA A 135 -66.42 20.80 10.62
N ASP A 136 -66.12 21.06 9.34
CA ASP A 136 -66.73 22.14 8.57
C ASP A 136 -68.23 21.89 8.38
N GLU A 137 -68.66 20.64 8.17
CA GLU A 137 -70.07 20.27 8.04
C GLU A 137 -70.84 20.37 9.37
N ALA A 138 -70.23 19.96 10.49
CA ALA A 138 -70.78 20.21 11.82
C ALA A 138 -70.91 21.71 12.12
N SER A 139 -69.95 22.52 11.66
CA SER A 139 -69.97 23.98 11.77
C SER A 139 -71.07 24.60 10.91
N ARG A 140 -71.27 24.12 9.66
CA ARG A 140 -72.39 24.53 8.80
C ARG A 140 -73.74 24.20 9.41
N LYS A 141 -73.91 22.97 9.93
CA LYS A 141 -75.15 22.50 10.58
C LYS A 141 -75.49 23.31 11.84
N THR A 142 -74.52 23.59 12.71
CA THR A 142 -74.74 24.42 13.91
C THR A 142 -75.03 25.87 13.55
N ALA A 143 -74.33 26.47 12.58
CA ALA A 143 -74.65 27.80 12.08
C ALA A 143 -76.08 27.90 11.53
N ALA A 144 -76.53 26.93 10.72
CA ALA A 144 -77.90 26.87 10.21
C ALA A 144 -78.96 26.70 11.31
N GLN A 145 -78.64 26.00 12.40
CA GLN A 145 -79.52 25.91 13.58
C GLN A 145 -79.64 27.27 14.30
N TYR A 146 -78.53 27.99 14.51
CA TYR A 146 -78.56 29.35 15.09
C TYR A 146 -79.36 30.32 14.22
N GLU A 147 -79.17 30.30 12.90
CA GLU A 147 -79.93 31.10 11.93
C GLU A 147 -81.44 30.81 12.03
N SER A 148 -81.82 29.52 12.08
CA SER A 148 -83.22 29.09 12.25
C SER A 148 -83.86 29.52 13.58
N VAL A 149 -83.08 29.56 14.67
CA VAL A 149 -83.54 30.06 15.98
C VAL A 149 -83.66 31.57 15.97
N TRP A 150 -82.69 32.28 15.39
CA TRP A 150 -82.72 33.74 15.24
C TRP A 150 -83.92 34.20 14.43
N GLN A 151 -84.20 33.59 13.28
CA GLN A 151 -85.37 33.90 12.46
C GLN A 151 -86.70 33.65 13.19
N ARG A 152 -86.79 32.60 14.03
CA ARG A 152 -87.96 32.36 14.89
C ARG A 152 -88.11 33.45 15.96
N MET A 153 -87.02 33.87 16.59
CA MET A 153 -87.05 34.93 17.60
C MET A 153 -87.40 36.29 16.99
N MET A 154 -86.90 36.59 15.79
CA MET A 154 -87.28 37.79 15.02
C MET A 154 -88.78 37.82 14.72
N LYS A 155 -89.36 36.74 14.17
CA LYS A 155 -90.81 36.66 13.90
C LYS A 155 -91.66 36.76 15.17
N MET A 156 -91.18 36.22 16.30
CA MET A 156 -91.85 36.34 17.59
C MET A 156 -91.79 37.77 18.14
N ASN A 157 -90.67 38.47 17.96
CA ASN A 157 -90.53 39.88 18.33
C ASN A 157 -91.39 40.78 17.43
N GLU A 158 -91.38 40.58 16.11
CA GLU A 158 -92.23 41.27 15.13
C GLU A 158 -93.73 41.10 15.47
N LYS A 159 -94.17 39.88 15.80
CA LYS A 159 -95.53 39.61 16.29
C LYS A 159 -95.82 40.33 17.62
N SER A 160 -94.85 40.39 18.54
CA SER A 160 -95.00 41.10 19.83
C SER A 160 -95.07 42.62 19.65
N GLU A 161 -94.31 43.19 18.72
CA GLU A 161 -94.36 44.59 18.34
C GLU A 161 -95.69 44.94 17.66
N GLN A 162 -96.23 44.04 16.82
CA GLN A 162 -97.54 44.18 16.20
C GLN A 162 -98.67 44.08 17.23
N GLU A 163 -98.62 43.14 18.18
CA GLU A 163 -99.57 43.06 19.31
C GLU A 163 -99.50 44.31 20.20
N LEU A 164 -98.29 44.86 20.45
CA LEU A 164 -98.12 46.15 21.14
C LEU A 164 -98.65 47.34 20.32
N GLN A 165 -98.65 47.27 18.99
CA GLN A 165 -99.20 48.30 18.12
C GLN A 165 -100.73 48.22 18.04
N ASP A 166 -101.31 47.02 17.99
CA ASP A 166 -102.75 46.80 18.08
C ASP A 166 -103.29 47.17 19.47
N LEU A 167 -102.59 46.82 20.55
CA LEU A 167 -102.94 47.28 21.90
C LEU A 167 -102.85 48.81 22.04
N LYS A 168 -101.87 49.46 21.42
CA LYS A 168 -101.83 50.94 21.34
C LYS A 168 -103.00 51.51 20.54
N MET A 169 -103.40 50.86 19.44
CA MET A 169 -104.54 51.28 18.64
C MET A 169 -105.86 51.10 19.40
N GLN A 170 -106.04 49.97 20.09
CA GLN A 170 -107.18 49.73 20.99
C GLN A 170 -107.21 50.74 22.12
N LEU A 171 -106.10 50.98 22.83
CA LEU A 171 -106.03 51.94 23.92
C LEU A 171 -106.23 53.39 23.43
N ASN A 172 -105.89 53.71 22.18
CA ASN A 172 -106.20 55.01 21.57
C ASN A 172 -107.67 55.09 21.08
N GLN A 173 -108.30 53.98 20.65
CA GLN A 173 -109.74 53.90 20.41
C GLN A 173 -110.55 53.99 21.71
N GLU A 174 -110.11 53.36 22.80
CA GLU A 174 -110.70 53.52 24.13
C GLU A 174 -110.50 54.95 24.63
N ARG A 175 -109.34 55.56 24.38
CA ARG A 175 -109.11 56.98 24.68
C ARG A 175 -110.03 57.90 23.88
N GLU A 176 -110.24 57.66 22.59
CA GLU A 176 -111.20 58.46 21.80
C GLU A 176 -112.66 58.16 22.18
N GLY A 177 -113.01 56.91 22.51
CA GLY A 177 -114.31 56.53 23.03
C GLY A 177 -114.61 57.14 24.41
N PHE A 178 -113.61 57.18 25.29
CA PHE A 178 -113.65 57.84 26.58
C PHE A 178 -113.74 59.36 26.42
N LEU A 179 -112.93 59.97 25.54
CA LEU A 179 -113.02 61.40 25.20
C LEU A 179 -114.37 61.74 24.55
N ALA A 180 -114.96 60.87 23.74
CA ALA A 180 -116.29 61.05 23.16
C ALA A 180 -117.42 60.88 24.20
N SER A 181 -117.24 60.00 25.19
CA SER A 181 -118.14 59.81 26.33
C SER A 181 -118.09 61.00 27.31
N VAL A 182 -116.87 61.47 27.61
CA VAL A 182 -116.62 62.70 28.37
C VAL A 182 -117.15 63.91 27.61
N ALA A 183 -116.95 64.03 26.29
CA ALA A 183 -117.51 65.13 25.48
C ALA A 183 -119.04 65.08 25.39
N LYS A 184 -119.67 63.89 25.36
CA LYS A 184 -121.13 63.74 25.49
C LYS A 184 -121.65 64.16 26.86
N SER A 185 -120.88 63.93 27.92
CA SER A 185 -121.22 64.34 29.29
C SER A 185 -121.00 65.84 29.51
N LEU A 186 -119.86 66.39 29.08
CA LEU A 186 -119.46 67.78 29.25
C LEU A 186 -120.23 68.76 28.35
N LYS A 187 -121.00 68.26 27.37
CA LYS A 187 -121.96 69.06 26.59
C LYS A 187 -123.31 69.28 27.32
N ARG A 188 -123.41 68.90 28.60
CA ARG A 188 -124.56 69.21 29.46
C ARG A 188 -124.07 69.90 30.74
N VAL A 189 -124.51 71.16 30.91
CA VAL A 189 -124.15 72.09 32.01
C VAL A 189 -122.71 72.62 31.98
N SER A 190 -122.54 73.76 31.31
CA SER A 190 -121.58 74.78 31.76
C SER A 190 -122.18 75.52 32.96
N GLY A 191 -121.45 75.61 34.08
CA GLY A 191 -122.06 76.09 35.33
C GLY A 191 -121.13 76.36 36.53
N SER A 192 -120.35 77.44 36.45
CA SER A 192 -119.83 78.23 37.59
C SER A 192 -118.61 77.73 38.41
N VAL A 193 -117.79 78.72 38.85
CA VAL A 193 -116.72 78.67 39.91
C VAL A 193 -115.51 77.74 39.65
N SER A 194 -114.25 78.00 40.05
CA SER A 194 -113.31 79.15 40.08
C SER A 194 -112.15 78.77 41.05
N SER A 195 -110.96 79.39 40.91
CA SER A 195 -109.80 79.31 41.85
C SER A 195 -109.07 77.93 41.91
N THR A 196 -107.74 77.81 42.13
CA THR A 196 -106.65 78.81 42.28
C THR A 196 -105.27 78.21 41.91
N ASN A 197 -104.25 79.07 41.82
CA ASN A 197 -102.80 78.75 41.72
C ASN A 197 -102.34 77.73 42.80
N ALA A 198 -101.22 76.99 42.69
CA ALA A 198 -100.05 77.01 41.78
C ALA A 198 -99.52 75.55 41.62
N SER A 199 -98.34 75.19 41.07
CA SER A 199 -97.13 75.91 40.63
C SER A 199 -96.22 74.99 39.79
N VAL A 200 -95.25 75.58 39.06
CA VAL A 200 -93.91 75.01 38.74
C VAL A 200 -93.80 73.80 37.76
N GLU A 201 -92.81 73.92 36.85
CA GLU A 201 -92.12 72.88 36.05
C GLU A 201 -92.91 71.82 35.27
N ALA A 202 -93.12 72.06 33.96
CA ALA A 202 -93.45 71.04 32.97
C ALA A 202 -92.63 71.10 31.65
N GLU A 203 -91.86 72.16 31.39
CA GLU A 203 -91.01 72.31 30.18
C GLU A 203 -89.80 71.35 30.13
N SER A 204 -89.67 70.43 31.10
CA SER A 204 -88.59 69.44 31.15
C SER A 204 -88.98 68.04 30.62
N LEU A 205 -90.23 67.82 30.18
CA LEU A 205 -90.70 66.47 29.85
C LEU A 205 -90.50 66.06 28.37
N GLU A 206 -90.68 66.97 27.41
CA GLU A 206 -90.63 66.61 25.99
C GLU A 206 -89.20 66.36 25.48
N ASP A 207 -88.23 67.15 25.93
CA ASP A 207 -86.80 66.84 25.72
C ASP A 207 -86.32 65.64 26.56
N SER A 208 -86.98 65.34 27.69
CA SER A 208 -86.76 64.08 28.40
C SER A 208 -87.24 62.87 27.60
N MET A 209 -88.34 62.97 26.83
CA MET A 209 -88.76 61.88 25.93
C MET A 209 -87.74 61.65 24.80
N ARG A 210 -87.14 62.72 24.23
CA ARG A 210 -86.05 62.60 23.25
C ARG A 210 -84.76 61.99 23.82
N LYS A 211 -84.46 62.21 25.11
CA LYS A 211 -83.32 61.55 25.79
C LYS A 211 -83.64 60.13 26.31
N ALA A 212 -84.88 59.84 26.69
CA ALA A 212 -85.31 58.51 27.14
C ALA A 212 -85.30 57.50 25.98
N SER A 213 -85.79 57.89 24.80
CA SER A 213 -85.74 57.07 23.57
C SER A 213 -84.31 56.64 23.20
N ASN A 214 -83.32 57.49 23.50
CA ASN A 214 -81.89 57.22 23.28
C ASN A 214 -81.18 56.52 24.46
N LYS A 215 -81.90 56.10 25.51
CA LYS A 215 -81.30 55.39 26.67
C LYS A 215 -82.00 54.09 27.06
N MET A 216 -83.11 53.75 26.41
CA MET A 216 -83.82 52.47 26.56
C MET A 216 -83.51 51.47 25.44
N LYS A 217 -82.31 51.58 24.82
CA LYS A 217 -81.82 50.70 23.74
C LYS A 217 -80.38 50.25 24.00
N THR A 218 -80.08 49.83 25.23
CA THR A 218 -78.71 49.57 25.70
C THR A 218 -78.58 48.43 26.73
N LEU A 219 -79.69 47.77 27.10
CA LEU A 219 -79.67 46.56 27.93
C LEU A 219 -80.69 45.54 27.41
N LEU A 220 -80.29 44.26 27.48
CA LEU A 220 -80.96 43.03 27.03
C LEU A 220 -80.78 42.62 25.54
N LEU A 221 -80.26 41.39 25.41
CA LEU A 221 -80.03 40.50 24.25
C LEU A 221 -78.93 40.90 23.21
N PRO A 222 -78.28 39.90 22.56
CA PRO A 222 -76.85 40.03 22.22
C PRO A 222 -76.45 39.74 20.75
N SER A 223 -75.26 40.25 20.40
CA SER A 223 -74.26 39.67 19.48
C SER A 223 -74.71 39.15 18.10
N SER A 224 -74.65 40.00 17.06
CA SER A 224 -74.32 39.57 15.69
C SER A 224 -73.89 40.75 14.79
N PRO A 225 -72.78 40.67 14.01
CA PRO A 225 -72.38 41.73 13.07
C PRO A 225 -72.19 41.26 11.62
N THR A 226 -72.93 41.85 10.65
CA THR A 226 -72.76 41.60 9.22
C THR A 226 -72.67 42.87 8.35
N LEU A 227 -71.46 43.14 7.86
CA LEU A 227 -71.11 43.56 6.48
C LEU A 227 -72.01 44.58 5.73
N LYS A 228 -71.51 45.82 5.54
CA LYS A 228 -71.01 46.35 4.23
C LYS A 228 -70.75 47.87 4.21
N SER A 229 -69.51 48.29 3.93
CA SER A 229 -69.10 49.05 2.73
C SER A 229 -67.64 49.54 2.82
N LYS A 230 -67.08 50.08 1.72
CA LYS A 230 -65.65 50.40 1.48
C LYS A 230 -65.41 51.93 1.57
N PRO A 231 -64.17 52.50 1.47
CA PRO A 231 -62.85 51.89 1.23
C PRO A 231 -61.69 52.40 2.14
N ALA A 232 -60.46 52.02 1.76
CA ALA A 232 -59.14 52.65 2.04
C ALA A 232 -58.20 52.03 3.10
N GLN A 233 -56.98 51.70 2.61
CA GLN A 233 -55.66 51.79 3.25
C GLN A 233 -55.47 51.32 4.71
N ALA A 234 -55.16 50.03 4.89
CA ALA A 234 -54.19 49.58 5.89
C ALA A 234 -53.55 48.25 5.44
N ASN A 235 -52.25 48.26 5.12
CA ASN A 235 -51.48 47.08 4.72
C ASN A 235 -50.55 46.63 5.88
N LEU A 236 -49.89 45.48 5.72
CA LEU A 236 -48.63 45.14 6.40
C LEU A 236 -48.67 44.78 7.92
N LYS A 237 -49.62 43.96 8.39
CA LYS A 237 -49.41 43.23 9.68
C LYS A 237 -49.96 41.80 9.82
N THR A 238 -50.93 41.37 9.00
CA THR A 238 -51.58 40.05 9.17
C THR A 238 -51.01 38.93 8.28
N LEU A 239 -50.11 39.24 7.34
CA LEU A 239 -49.50 38.24 6.43
C LEU A 239 -48.23 37.57 6.99
N LEU A 240 -47.76 37.97 8.17
CA LEU A 240 -46.49 37.53 8.78
C LEU A 240 -46.65 36.44 9.86
N THR A 241 -47.86 35.89 10.02
CA THR A 241 -48.18 34.89 11.05
C THR A 241 -48.57 33.52 10.47
N ALA A 242 -48.49 33.35 9.14
CA ALA A 242 -48.77 32.08 8.46
C ALA A 242 -47.50 31.30 8.06
N PHE A 243 -46.36 32.00 7.84
CA PHE A 243 -45.06 31.40 7.52
C PHE A 243 -44.19 31.12 8.77
N ARG A 244 -44.82 30.80 9.90
CA ARG A 244 -44.13 30.54 11.18
C ARG A 244 -44.83 29.41 11.94
N LYS A 245 -44.77 28.21 11.37
CA LYS A 245 -45.15 26.94 12.00
C LYS A 245 -44.20 25.78 11.67
N ASP A 246 -43.57 25.81 10.49
CA ASP A 246 -42.61 24.77 10.07
C ASP A 246 -41.23 24.90 10.76
N GLY A 247 -40.99 26.02 11.45
CA GLY A 247 -39.83 26.21 12.34
C GLY A 247 -40.08 25.55 13.69
N ASP A 248 -41.15 25.96 14.37
CA ASP A 248 -41.51 25.54 15.72
C ASP A 248 -41.58 24.01 15.88
N HIS A 249 -42.03 23.26 14.86
CA HIS A 249 -42.08 21.79 14.95
C HIS A 249 -40.70 21.13 14.88
N LYS A 250 -39.73 21.73 14.18
CA LYS A 250 -38.33 21.30 14.20
C LYS A 250 -37.59 21.80 15.43
N GLU A 251 -37.98 22.94 15.99
CA GLU A 251 -37.41 23.44 17.25
C GLU A 251 -37.92 22.64 18.46
N LEU A 252 -39.18 22.18 18.45
CA LEU A 252 -39.69 21.20 19.42
C LEU A 252 -38.99 19.85 19.28
N GLN A 253 -38.93 19.29 18.06
CA GLN A 253 -38.27 18.01 17.85
C GLN A 253 -36.77 18.07 18.19
N ALA A 254 -36.07 19.16 17.86
CA ALA A 254 -34.68 19.35 18.28
C ALA A 254 -34.52 19.59 19.79
N GLN A 255 -35.55 20.08 20.49
CA GLN A 255 -35.55 20.15 21.95
C GLN A 255 -35.80 18.77 22.58
N GLU A 256 -36.75 17.99 22.06
CA GLU A 256 -36.99 16.60 22.47
C GLU A 256 -35.77 15.71 22.19
N ASP A 257 -35.20 15.77 20.99
CA ASP A 257 -33.95 15.06 20.63
C ASP A 257 -32.77 15.50 21.52
N ALA A 258 -32.66 16.80 21.85
CA ALA A 258 -31.63 17.30 22.75
C ALA A 258 -31.88 16.92 24.23
N GLU A 259 -33.13 16.67 24.63
CA GLU A 259 -33.49 16.24 25.98
C GLU A 259 -33.35 14.71 26.14
N ILE A 260 -33.66 13.94 25.09
CA ILE A 260 -33.32 12.52 24.95
C ILE A 260 -31.79 12.36 24.94
N LEU A 261 -31.06 13.14 24.15
CA LEU A 261 -29.60 13.14 24.15
C LEU A 261 -29.04 13.50 25.53
N LYS A 262 -29.58 14.50 26.24
CA LYS A 262 -29.20 14.76 27.65
C LYS A 262 -29.51 13.59 28.57
N SER A 263 -30.65 12.91 28.39
CA SER A 263 -31.04 11.75 29.22
C SER A 263 -30.08 10.56 29.08
N VAL A 264 -29.36 10.45 27.96
CA VAL A 264 -28.32 9.42 27.73
C VAL A 264 -26.92 9.95 28.04
N VAL A 265 -26.60 11.17 27.62
CA VAL A 265 -25.28 11.79 27.78
C VAL A 265 -25.01 12.19 29.23
N LEU A 266 -25.97 12.70 30.00
CA LEU A 266 -25.71 13.09 31.40
C LEU A 266 -25.35 11.89 32.29
N PRO A 267 -26.07 10.74 32.25
CA PRO A 267 -25.62 9.52 32.95
C PRO A 267 -24.25 9.03 32.47
N LEU A 268 -23.96 9.11 31.16
CA LEU A 268 -22.64 8.72 30.63
C LEU A 268 -21.53 9.71 31.04
N GLU A 269 -21.82 11.01 31.16
CA GLU A 269 -20.87 12.00 31.67
C GLU A 269 -20.63 11.84 33.17
N GLU A 270 -21.66 11.53 33.97
CA GLU A 270 -21.52 11.17 35.37
C GLU A 270 -20.79 9.84 35.57
N GLU A 271 -21.04 8.83 34.73
CA GLU A 271 -20.32 7.56 34.76
C GLU A 271 -18.87 7.72 34.29
N ILE A 272 -18.59 8.49 33.23
CA ILE A 272 -17.23 8.85 32.81
C ILE A 272 -16.51 9.66 33.91
N LYS A 273 -17.23 10.51 34.65
CA LYS A 273 -16.69 11.26 35.80
C LYS A 273 -16.42 10.34 37.00
N LEU A 274 -17.29 9.37 37.26
CA LEU A 274 -17.10 8.34 38.29
C LEU A 274 -15.95 7.41 37.94
N LEU A 275 -15.85 6.98 36.68
CA LEU A 275 -14.75 6.17 36.15
C LEU A 275 -13.43 6.93 36.18
N LYS A 276 -13.41 8.21 35.77
CA LYS A 276 -12.23 9.08 35.95
C LYS A 276 -11.85 9.23 37.41
N SER A 277 -12.82 9.37 38.32
CA SER A 277 -12.55 9.42 39.76
C SER A 277 -12.02 8.09 40.31
N LYS A 278 -12.51 6.95 39.82
CA LYS A 278 -11.99 5.61 40.17
C LYS A 278 -10.62 5.32 39.58
N VAL A 279 -10.34 5.80 38.36
CA VAL A 279 -9.00 5.73 37.74
C VAL A 279 -8.03 6.62 38.51
N GLN A 280 -8.41 7.86 38.84
CA GLN A 280 -7.64 8.75 39.71
C GLN A 280 -7.36 8.10 41.08
N GLU A 281 -8.38 7.53 41.74
CA GLU A 281 -8.23 6.81 43.01
C GLU A 281 -7.38 5.52 42.87
N SER A 282 -7.35 4.90 41.69
CA SER A 282 -6.51 3.73 41.39
C SER A 282 -5.07 4.13 41.10
N ASP A 283 -4.84 5.20 40.34
CA ASP A 283 -3.52 5.78 40.06
C ASP A 283 -2.89 6.33 41.35
N ASP A 284 -3.69 6.92 42.25
CA ASP A 284 -3.20 7.41 43.53
C ASP A 284 -2.95 6.26 44.53
N LYS A 285 -3.73 5.16 44.47
CA LYS A 285 -3.38 3.90 45.16
C LYS A 285 -2.15 3.22 44.56
N ILE A 286 -1.95 3.27 43.24
CA ILE A 286 -0.76 2.77 42.58
C ILE A 286 0.45 3.59 43.03
N LYS A 287 0.38 4.93 43.07
CA LYS A 287 1.44 5.78 43.62
C LYS A 287 1.73 5.50 45.09
N ASP A 288 0.71 5.30 45.93
CA ASP A 288 0.92 4.93 47.34
C ASP A 288 1.53 3.53 47.50
N LEU A 289 1.22 2.58 46.60
CA LEU A 289 1.85 1.25 46.55
C LEU A 289 3.28 1.29 45.98
N GLU A 290 3.53 2.09 44.94
CA GLU A 290 4.86 2.35 44.36
C GLU A 290 5.76 3.07 45.37
N LYS A 291 5.20 3.97 46.18
CA LYS A 291 5.87 4.65 47.29
C LYS A 291 6.14 3.70 48.46
N GLN A 292 5.17 2.85 48.82
CA GLN A 292 5.42 1.76 49.77
C GLN A 292 6.51 0.80 49.26
N LEU A 293 6.60 0.56 47.95
CA LEU A 293 7.67 -0.22 47.32
C LEU A 293 9.01 0.53 47.27
N SER A 294 9.04 1.85 47.12
CA SER A 294 10.28 2.65 47.18
C SER A 294 10.83 2.79 48.59
N ASP A 295 9.94 2.84 49.58
CA ASP A 295 10.29 3.00 51.00
C ASP A 295 10.66 1.65 51.67
N ILE A 296 10.46 0.51 50.99
CA ILE A 296 10.94 -0.80 51.43
C ILE A 296 12.38 -1.02 50.94
N SER A 297 13.35 -0.78 51.82
CA SER A 297 14.68 -1.36 51.65
C SER A 297 14.61 -2.89 51.72
N VAL A 298 15.31 -3.56 50.79
CA VAL A 298 15.38 -5.03 50.71
C VAL A 298 15.87 -5.66 52.02
N ASP A 299 16.78 -4.99 52.72
CA ASP A 299 17.33 -5.43 54.00
C ASP A 299 16.29 -5.42 55.14
N GLU A 300 15.33 -4.49 55.10
CA GLU A 300 14.34 -4.32 56.17
C GLU A 300 13.16 -5.31 56.04
N ALA A 301 12.83 -5.69 54.81
CA ALA A 301 11.85 -6.75 54.53
C ALA A 301 12.32 -8.12 55.05
N MET A 302 13.61 -8.44 54.90
CA MET A 302 14.17 -9.70 55.45
C MET A 302 14.25 -9.69 56.98
N ALA A 303 14.47 -8.53 57.61
CA ALA A 303 14.52 -8.41 59.07
C ALA A 303 13.16 -8.69 59.74
N LYS A 304 12.07 -8.14 59.21
CA LYS A 304 10.71 -8.26 59.81
C LYS A 304 10.11 -9.67 59.75
N VAL A 305 10.68 -10.60 58.97
CA VAL A 305 10.27 -12.01 58.96
C VAL A 305 10.90 -12.80 60.12
N TYR A 306 12.00 -12.33 60.71
CA TYR A 306 12.75 -13.08 61.72
C TYR A 306 12.33 -12.84 63.17
N ASP A 307 11.59 -11.75 63.46
CA ASP A 307 11.19 -11.35 64.83
C ASP A 307 9.67 -11.47 65.10
N THR A 308 9.03 -12.49 64.52
CA THR A 308 7.63 -12.86 64.83
C THR A 308 7.55 -14.25 65.49
N LYS A 309 8.52 -14.58 66.36
CA LYS A 309 8.48 -15.79 67.21
C LYS A 309 7.49 -15.67 68.38
N LYS A 310 6.24 -15.34 68.04
CA LYS A 310 5.05 -15.67 68.83
C LYS A 310 3.99 -16.25 67.89
N SER A 311 4.21 -17.51 67.48
CA SER A 311 3.09 -18.41 67.19
C SER A 311 2.11 -18.35 68.36
N PRO A 312 0.78 -18.42 68.13
CA PRO A 312 -0.18 -18.46 69.23
C PRO A 312 0.11 -19.71 70.07
N SER A 313 0.65 -19.50 71.27
CA SER A 313 0.74 -20.55 72.29
C SER A 313 -0.66 -21.08 72.57
N LEU A 314 -0.77 -22.39 72.81
CA LEU A 314 -2.00 -23.02 73.28
C LEU A 314 -2.64 -22.17 74.39
N PRO A 315 -3.97 -21.98 74.39
CA PRO A 315 -4.66 -21.39 75.53
C PRO A 315 -4.25 -22.13 76.81
N GLU A 316 -4.00 -21.40 77.89
CA GLU A 316 -3.67 -22.00 79.18
C GLU A 316 -4.85 -22.89 79.60
N PHE A 317 -4.66 -24.20 79.52
CA PHE A 317 -5.70 -25.17 79.85
C PHE A 317 -5.92 -25.16 81.38
N ASP A 318 -7.00 -24.53 81.82
CA ASP A 318 -7.50 -24.55 83.20
C ASP A 318 -7.31 -25.94 83.82
N GLU A 319 -6.72 -25.98 85.02
CA GLU A 319 -6.31 -27.20 85.70
C GLU A 319 -7.49 -28.06 86.18
N ASN A 320 -8.73 -27.55 86.04
CA ASN A 320 -9.97 -28.20 86.46
C ASN A 320 -10.75 -28.93 85.34
N ILE A 321 -10.20 -29.02 84.11
CA ILE A 321 -10.83 -29.74 82.98
C ILE A 321 -10.43 -31.22 82.99
N ASP A 322 -11.42 -32.10 82.80
CA ASP A 322 -11.27 -33.56 82.81
C ASP A 322 -10.21 -34.06 81.79
N PRO A 323 -9.27 -34.95 82.17
CA PRO A 323 -8.21 -35.41 81.28
C PRO A 323 -8.68 -36.01 79.94
N ASP A 324 -9.81 -36.72 79.88
CA ASP A 324 -10.32 -37.28 78.62
C ASP A 324 -10.84 -36.17 77.68
N GLU A 325 -11.48 -35.13 78.21
CA GLU A 325 -11.88 -33.95 77.43
C GLU A 325 -10.65 -33.17 76.93
N LYS A 326 -9.62 -33.04 77.78
CA LYS A 326 -8.32 -32.42 77.43
C LYS A 326 -7.59 -33.20 76.32
N ILE A 327 -7.64 -34.55 76.35
CA ILE A 327 -7.13 -35.42 75.28
C ILE A 327 -7.91 -35.24 73.98
N GLN A 328 -9.25 -35.22 74.03
CA GLN A 328 -10.08 -35.00 72.84
C GLN A 328 -9.81 -33.63 72.19
N GLN A 329 -9.64 -32.58 72.99
CA GLN A 329 -9.30 -31.24 72.52
C GLN A 329 -7.93 -31.23 71.80
N LEU A 330 -6.91 -31.88 72.38
CA LEU A 330 -5.59 -32.02 71.76
C LEU A 330 -5.62 -32.88 70.47
N MET A 331 -6.40 -33.96 70.43
CA MET A 331 -6.60 -34.76 69.21
C MET A 331 -7.29 -33.96 68.10
N LYS A 332 -8.22 -33.06 68.46
CA LYS A 332 -8.89 -32.15 67.52
C LYS A 332 -7.91 -31.13 66.93
N TYR A 333 -7.05 -30.52 67.74
CA TYR A 333 -5.97 -29.64 67.26
C TYR A 333 -4.99 -30.38 66.36
N LEU A 334 -4.49 -31.55 66.78
CA LEU A 334 -3.58 -32.38 65.97
C LEU A 334 -4.20 -32.82 64.64
N LYS A 335 -5.52 -33.02 64.57
CA LYS A 335 -6.22 -33.33 63.31
C LYS A 335 -6.33 -32.09 62.40
N ALA A 336 -6.57 -30.91 62.96
CA ALA A 336 -6.58 -29.66 62.20
C ALA A 336 -5.19 -29.32 61.64
N GLU A 337 -4.14 -29.41 62.48
CA GLU A 337 -2.75 -29.17 62.08
C GLU A 337 -2.28 -30.14 60.98
N LYS A 338 -2.68 -31.42 61.07
CA LYS A 338 -2.44 -32.39 59.98
C LYS A 338 -3.15 -32.01 58.67
N SER A 339 -4.37 -31.47 58.73
CA SER A 339 -5.08 -30.98 57.54
C SER A 339 -4.32 -29.81 56.90
N SER A 340 -4.01 -28.77 57.68
CA SER A 340 -3.27 -27.60 57.20
C SER A 340 -1.88 -27.96 56.67
N ARG A 341 -1.26 -29.02 57.20
CA ARG A 341 -0.02 -29.57 56.66
C ARG A 341 -0.23 -30.24 55.30
N THR A 342 -1.25 -31.08 55.11
CA THR A 342 -1.55 -31.64 53.78
C THR A 342 -1.94 -30.56 52.76
N ASP A 343 -2.61 -29.49 53.19
CA ASP A 343 -2.92 -28.35 52.35
C ASP A 343 -1.64 -27.62 51.91
N LEU A 344 -0.70 -27.39 52.83
CA LEU A 344 0.64 -26.83 52.53
C LEU A 344 1.47 -27.73 51.61
N GLU A 345 1.48 -29.04 51.83
CA GLU A 345 2.19 -30.01 50.99
C GLU A 345 1.58 -30.04 49.57
N MET A 346 0.27 -29.86 49.43
CA MET A 346 -0.41 -29.66 48.14
C MET A 346 -0.05 -28.31 47.48
N PHE A 347 -0.04 -27.19 48.21
CA PHE A 347 0.39 -25.90 47.66
C PHE A 347 1.86 -25.93 47.18
N VAL A 348 2.75 -26.58 47.94
CA VAL A 348 4.15 -26.77 47.53
C VAL A 348 4.26 -27.66 46.30
N ALA A 349 3.42 -28.69 46.15
CA ALA A 349 3.37 -29.49 44.93
C ALA A 349 2.94 -28.63 43.71
N VAL A 350 1.84 -27.87 43.83
CA VAL A 350 1.33 -26.98 42.77
C VAL A 350 2.37 -25.94 42.37
N LEU A 351 3.04 -25.29 43.32
CA LEU A 351 4.09 -24.31 43.06
C LEU A 351 5.31 -24.93 42.34
N ASN A 352 5.67 -26.17 42.65
CA ASN A 352 6.74 -26.87 41.92
C ASN A 352 6.31 -27.28 40.50
N THR A 353 5.04 -27.68 40.30
CA THR A 353 4.50 -27.92 38.95
C THR A 353 4.47 -26.64 38.12
N GLN A 354 3.97 -25.53 38.67
CA GLN A 354 3.96 -24.22 38.02
C GLN A 354 5.38 -23.76 37.67
N LYS A 355 6.33 -23.90 38.60
CA LYS A 355 7.75 -23.62 38.35
C LYS A 355 8.31 -24.48 37.21
N SER A 356 7.99 -25.77 37.15
CA SER A 356 8.44 -26.66 36.07
C SER A 356 7.87 -26.23 34.72
N VAL A 357 6.58 -25.90 34.65
CA VAL A 357 5.92 -25.40 33.42
C VAL A 357 6.58 -24.10 32.96
N LEU A 358 6.72 -23.11 33.86
CA LEU A 358 7.37 -21.83 33.54
C LEU A 358 8.83 -22.00 33.11
N GLN A 359 9.56 -22.98 33.65
CA GLN A 359 10.92 -23.29 33.18
C GLN A 359 10.91 -23.89 31.76
N THR A 360 10.02 -24.86 31.48
CA THR A 360 9.86 -25.42 30.12
C THR A 360 9.47 -24.35 29.10
N GLU A 361 8.47 -23.51 29.41
CA GLU A 361 8.06 -22.38 28.56
C GLU A 361 9.22 -21.40 28.32
N ASN A 362 10.03 -21.11 29.33
CA ASN A 362 11.18 -20.22 29.21
C ASN A 362 12.28 -20.80 28.30
N ASP A 363 12.50 -22.11 28.34
CA ASP A 363 13.45 -22.81 27.45
C ASP A 363 12.91 -22.99 26.03
N THR A 364 11.61 -23.23 25.85
CA THR A 364 10.94 -23.21 24.53
C THR A 364 11.08 -21.83 23.88
N LEU A 365 10.77 -20.75 24.61
CA LEU A 365 10.95 -19.37 24.14
C LEU A 365 12.42 -19.03 23.83
N ARG A 366 13.40 -19.64 24.52
CA ARG A 366 14.81 -19.54 24.15
C ARG A 366 15.08 -20.20 22.80
N THR A 367 14.59 -21.42 22.56
CA THR A 367 14.81 -22.10 21.27
C THR A 367 14.15 -21.37 20.11
N GLU A 368 12.92 -20.88 20.28
CA GLU A 368 12.22 -20.07 19.27
C GLU A 368 12.98 -18.78 18.94
N LEU A 369 13.51 -18.08 19.95
CA LEU A 369 14.30 -16.87 19.74
C LEU A 369 15.60 -17.14 18.95
N HIS A 370 16.30 -18.24 19.23
CA HIS A 370 17.50 -18.62 18.47
C HIS A 370 17.17 -18.93 17.00
N GLU A 371 16.07 -19.63 16.74
CA GLU A 371 15.66 -19.96 15.37
C GLU A 371 15.22 -18.71 14.58
N VAL A 372 14.47 -17.79 15.21
CA VAL A 372 14.15 -16.48 14.61
C VAL A 372 15.41 -15.66 14.31
N CYS A 373 16.40 -15.67 15.20
CA CYS A 373 17.69 -15.03 14.94
C CYS A 373 18.42 -15.67 13.75
N ARG A 374 18.44 -17.02 13.66
CA ARG A 374 19.04 -17.75 12.54
C ARG A 374 18.36 -17.40 11.21
N MET A 375 17.03 -17.42 11.17
CA MET A 375 16.25 -17.04 9.99
C MET A 375 16.58 -15.60 9.54
N PHE A 376 16.67 -14.65 10.48
CA PHE A 376 17.04 -13.27 10.16
C PHE A 376 18.49 -13.12 9.64
N GLU A 377 19.44 -13.91 10.15
CA GLU A 377 20.80 -13.95 9.60
C GLU A 377 20.85 -14.51 8.18
N ASP A 378 20.04 -15.53 7.87
CA ASP A 378 19.96 -16.12 6.54
C ASP A 378 19.21 -15.21 5.54
N GLU A 379 18.11 -14.54 5.93
CA GLU A 379 17.49 -13.47 5.13
C GLU A 379 18.48 -12.33 4.84
N LYS A 380 19.23 -11.89 5.86
CA LYS A 380 20.27 -10.87 5.74
C LYS A 380 21.40 -11.32 4.81
N ARG A 381 21.73 -12.60 4.77
CA ARG A 381 22.69 -13.18 3.81
C ARG A 381 22.15 -13.07 2.38
N VAL A 382 20.95 -13.60 2.14
CA VAL A 382 20.27 -13.57 0.82
C VAL A 382 20.10 -12.14 0.29
N HIS A 383 19.69 -11.19 1.13
CA HIS A 383 19.58 -9.78 0.75
C HIS A 383 20.92 -9.17 0.33
N ASN A 384 22.03 -9.51 0.99
CA ASN A 384 23.35 -9.00 0.62
C ASN A 384 23.88 -9.61 -0.68
N ASP A 385 23.60 -10.88 -0.96
CA ASP A 385 24.01 -11.53 -2.21
C ASP A 385 23.11 -11.12 -3.39
N LEU A 386 21.81 -10.88 -3.16
CA LEU A 386 20.93 -10.22 -4.13
C LEU A 386 21.42 -8.80 -4.45
N LYS A 387 21.80 -8.02 -3.43
CA LYS A 387 22.37 -6.67 -3.61
C LYS A 387 23.66 -6.70 -4.43
N ARG A 388 24.57 -7.65 -4.18
CA ARG A 388 25.78 -7.87 -5.01
C ARG A 388 25.43 -8.19 -6.45
N THR A 389 24.46 -9.08 -6.66
CA THR A 389 24.00 -9.47 -8.01
C THR A 389 23.43 -8.27 -8.76
N TRP A 390 22.63 -7.43 -8.09
CA TRP A 390 22.12 -6.17 -8.63
C TRP A 390 23.22 -5.16 -8.96
N GLN A 391 24.24 -5.03 -8.11
CA GLN A 391 25.38 -4.16 -8.38
C GLN A 391 26.18 -4.66 -9.60
N MET A 392 26.47 -5.96 -9.68
CA MET A 392 27.15 -6.56 -10.85
C MET A 392 26.35 -6.40 -12.15
N ALA A 393 25.03 -6.60 -12.11
CA ALA A 393 24.15 -6.40 -13.27
C ALA A 393 24.10 -4.93 -13.72
N ASN A 394 24.06 -3.99 -12.77
CA ASN A 394 24.12 -2.55 -13.05
C ASN A 394 25.48 -2.12 -13.61
N ASP A 395 26.58 -2.61 -13.03
CA ASP A 395 27.93 -2.32 -13.52
C ASP A 395 28.15 -2.89 -14.93
N GLN A 396 27.62 -4.10 -15.21
CA GLN A 396 27.61 -4.71 -16.54
C GLN A 396 26.74 -3.91 -17.53
N PHE A 397 25.55 -3.47 -17.15
CA PHE A 397 24.70 -2.61 -17.98
C PHE A 397 25.40 -1.29 -18.33
N LEU A 398 26.03 -0.64 -17.34
CA LEU A 398 26.79 0.58 -17.54
C LEU A 398 28.04 0.36 -18.40
N GLU A 399 28.69 -0.82 -18.34
CA GLU A 399 29.79 -1.17 -19.23
C GLU A 399 29.31 -1.44 -20.66
N SER A 400 28.20 -2.17 -20.85
CA SER A 400 27.57 -2.33 -22.17
C SER A 400 27.15 -0.99 -22.77
N GLN A 401 26.64 -0.06 -21.96
CA GLN A 401 26.32 1.30 -22.40
C GLN A 401 27.58 2.10 -22.78
N ARG A 402 28.68 1.99 -22.01
CA ARG A 402 29.98 2.59 -22.35
C ARG A 402 30.52 2.05 -23.67
N LEU A 403 30.47 0.72 -23.87
CA LEU A 403 30.92 0.06 -25.09
C LEU A 403 30.07 0.48 -26.29
N MET A 404 28.74 0.49 -26.15
CA MET A 404 27.82 0.97 -27.20
C MET A 404 28.09 2.43 -27.58
N MET A 405 28.35 3.32 -26.61
CA MET A 405 28.74 4.71 -26.89
C MET A 405 30.11 4.81 -27.59
N MET A 406 31.05 3.91 -27.29
CA MET A 406 32.35 3.86 -27.95
C MET A 406 32.22 3.39 -29.40
N ASP A 407 31.44 2.34 -29.65
CA ASP A 407 31.20 1.83 -31.01
C ASP A 407 30.33 2.80 -31.82
N MET A 408 29.38 3.52 -31.21
CA MET A 408 28.64 4.61 -31.87
C MET A 408 29.60 5.71 -32.34
N ARG A 409 30.50 6.19 -31.47
CA ARG A 409 31.55 7.16 -31.83
C ARG A 409 32.52 6.62 -32.88
N ARG A 410 32.79 5.32 -32.87
CA ARG A 410 33.62 4.66 -33.88
C ARG A 410 32.92 4.63 -35.24
N MET A 411 31.62 4.37 -35.29
CA MET A 411 30.82 4.48 -36.52
C MET A 411 30.75 5.93 -37.01
N GLU A 412 30.48 6.90 -36.12
CA GLU A 412 30.54 8.35 -36.43
C GLU A 412 31.88 8.75 -37.05
N SER A 413 33.01 8.21 -36.56
CA SER A 413 34.34 8.51 -37.11
C SER A 413 34.62 8.01 -38.53
N VAL A 414 33.74 7.17 -39.09
CA VAL A 414 33.82 6.62 -40.45
C VAL A 414 32.85 7.32 -41.41
N LEU A 415 31.92 8.14 -40.90
CA LEU A 415 30.96 8.88 -41.72
C LEU A 415 31.58 10.12 -42.36
N THR A 416 31.10 10.46 -43.56
CA THR A 416 31.49 11.71 -44.23
C THR A 416 30.86 12.92 -43.53
N THR A 417 31.47 14.10 -43.66
CA THR A 417 31.00 15.34 -43.03
C THR A 417 29.56 15.73 -43.41
N GLU A 418 29.10 15.34 -44.60
CA GLU A 418 27.71 15.55 -45.04
C GLU A 418 26.74 14.59 -44.34
N GLN A 419 27.10 13.31 -44.21
CA GLN A 419 26.31 12.33 -43.45
C GLN A 419 26.23 12.70 -41.98
N GLN A 420 27.34 13.18 -41.38
CA GLN A 420 27.35 13.66 -40.01
C GLN A 420 26.41 14.86 -39.81
N ARG A 421 26.33 15.79 -40.77
CA ARG A 421 25.37 16.90 -40.73
C ARG A 421 23.92 16.40 -40.79
N GLN A 422 23.63 15.43 -41.65
CA GLN A 422 22.29 14.85 -41.80
C GLN A 422 21.85 14.09 -40.55
N ILE A 423 22.75 13.39 -39.84
CA ILE A 423 22.45 12.74 -38.56
C ILE A 423 22.14 13.78 -37.47
N VAL A 424 22.91 14.86 -37.36
CA VAL A 424 22.62 15.95 -36.40
C VAL A 424 21.27 16.61 -36.71
N GLU A 425 20.95 16.82 -38.00
CA GLU A 425 19.66 17.38 -38.42
C GLU A 425 18.48 16.45 -38.11
N LEU A 426 18.67 15.13 -38.17
CA LEU A 426 17.68 14.12 -37.75
C LEU A 426 17.52 14.09 -36.22
N GLN A 427 18.63 14.00 -35.47
CA GLN A 427 18.64 14.05 -34.00
C GLN A 427 17.95 15.31 -33.46
N GLN A 428 18.12 16.46 -34.13
CA GLN A 428 17.44 17.69 -33.75
C GLN A 428 15.93 17.61 -34.00
N LYS A 429 15.47 17.01 -35.10
CA LYS A 429 14.04 16.79 -35.38
C LYS A 429 13.41 15.76 -34.44
N ASP A 430 14.15 14.74 -34.03
CA ASP A 430 13.74 13.80 -32.99
C ASP A 430 13.57 14.53 -31.64
N LEU A 431 14.54 15.34 -31.23
CA LEU A 431 14.44 16.16 -30.01
C LEU A 431 13.28 17.17 -30.06
N GLU A 432 12.98 17.75 -31.23
CA GLU A 432 11.83 18.63 -31.45
C GLU A 432 10.50 17.86 -31.35
N ARG A 433 10.40 16.64 -31.90
CA ARG A 433 9.23 15.76 -31.72
C ARG A 433 9.04 15.39 -30.24
N ASP A 434 10.08 14.90 -29.58
CA ASP A 434 10.04 14.49 -28.17
C ASP A 434 9.73 15.68 -27.23
N ALA A 435 10.07 16.91 -27.64
CA ALA A 435 9.68 18.15 -26.95
C ALA A 435 8.24 18.59 -27.27
N GLN A 436 7.65 18.15 -28.39
CA GLN A 436 6.26 18.42 -28.75
C GLN A 436 5.31 17.37 -28.12
N GLU A 437 5.69 16.09 -28.08
CA GLU A 437 4.94 15.03 -27.40
C GLU A 437 4.79 15.33 -25.90
N ARG A 438 5.85 15.83 -25.23
CA ARG A 438 5.75 16.31 -23.85
C ARG A 438 4.75 17.45 -23.66
N ARG A 439 4.71 18.43 -24.58
CA ARG A 439 3.71 19.52 -24.53
C ARG A 439 2.29 19.02 -24.76
N VAL A 440 2.10 18.02 -25.63
CA VAL A 440 0.79 17.38 -25.83
C VAL A 440 0.35 16.72 -24.53
N LYS A 441 1.22 15.93 -23.89
CA LYS A 441 0.94 15.28 -22.61
C LYS A 441 0.64 16.28 -21.48
N GLU A 442 1.41 17.36 -21.36
CA GLU A 442 1.15 18.45 -20.39
C GLU A 442 -0.23 19.11 -20.63
N LEU A 443 -0.65 19.26 -21.89
CA LEU A 443 -1.99 19.77 -22.24
C LEU A 443 -3.11 18.76 -21.96
N GLU A 444 -2.84 17.46 -22.07
CA GLU A 444 -3.79 16.39 -21.74
C GLU A 444 -3.98 16.25 -20.22
N GLU A 445 -2.89 16.23 -19.44
CA GLU A 445 -2.94 16.24 -17.97
C GLU A 445 -3.68 17.49 -17.44
N MET A 446 -3.50 18.65 -18.09
CA MET A 446 -4.25 19.87 -17.78
C MET A 446 -5.74 19.80 -18.15
N ARG A 447 -6.12 19.10 -19.23
CA ARG A 447 -7.53 18.85 -19.59
C ARG A 447 -8.19 17.90 -18.60
N GLU A 448 -7.55 16.79 -18.24
CA GLU A 448 -8.05 15.87 -17.23
C GLU A 448 -8.26 16.59 -15.89
N LYS A 449 -7.32 17.45 -15.49
CA LYS A 449 -7.45 18.26 -14.28
C LYS A 449 -8.66 19.18 -14.34
N GLN A 450 -8.89 19.87 -15.45
CA GLN A 450 -10.09 20.69 -15.65
C GLN A 450 -11.39 19.86 -15.65
N GLN A 451 -11.39 18.65 -16.22
CA GLN A 451 -12.53 17.74 -16.15
C GLN A 451 -12.80 17.28 -14.71
N ARG A 452 -11.77 16.89 -13.95
CA ARG A 452 -11.87 16.53 -12.53
C ARG A 452 -12.41 17.70 -11.67
N GLU A 453 -11.94 18.93 -11.93
CA GLU A 453 -12.46 20.14 -11.28
C GLU A 453 -13.92 20.47 -11.68
N GLN A 454 -14.31 20.26 -12.94
CA GLN A 454 -15.71 20.38 -13.37
C GLN A 454 -16.61 19.30 -12.77
N GLU A 455 -16.12 18.08 -12.63
CA GLU A 455 -16.89 16.97 -12.06
C GLU A 455 -17.06 17.13 -10.54
N GLN A 456 -16.03 17.61 -9.83
CA GLN A 456 -16.16 18.05 -8.44
C GLN A 456 -17.17 19.21 -8.31
N ARG A 457 -17.19 20.17 -9.24
CA ARG A 457 -18.23 21.22 -9.26
C ARG A 457 -19.64 20.68 -9.54
N ARG A 458 -19.80 19.67 -10.39
CA ARG A 458 -21.08 18.96 -10.57
C ARG A 458 -21.52 18.23 -9.30
N LYS A 459 -20.62 17.50 -8.64
CA LYS A 459 -20.87 16.83 -7.36
C LYS A 459 -21.19 17.83 -6.23
N GLY A 460 -20.64 19.06 -6.30
CA GLY A 460 -21.01 20.20 -5.46
C GLY A 460 -22.25 20.99 -5.88
N GLN A 461 -22.99 20.57 -6.91
CA GLN A 461 -24.21 21.22 -7.40
C GLN A 461 -25.40 20.26 -7.57
N LEU A 462 -25.57 19.32 -6.64
CA LEU A 462 -26.87 18.70 -6.39
C LEU A 462 -27.65 19.51 -5.35
N ILE A 463 -28.48 20.43 -5.83
CA ILE A 463 -29.66 20.92 -5.10
C ILE A 463 -30.86 20.13 -5.66
N PRO A 464 -31.71 19.50 -4.82
CA PRO A 464 -32.83 18.70 -5.32
C PRO A 464 -33.78 19.47 -6.23
N TRP A 465 -34.14 18.88 -7.38
CA TRP A 465 -35.03 19.45 -8.39
C TRP A 465 -36.53 19.25 -8.06
N SER A 466 -36.91 19.43 -6.79
CA SER A 466 -38.27 19.15 -6.29
C SER A 466 -39.17 20.39 -6.13
N ILE A 467 -38.75 21.57 -6.60
CA ILE A 467 -39.56 22.81 -6.56
C ILE A 467 -39.55 23.51 -7.93
N LEU A 468 -40.20 22.91 -8.93
CA LEU A 468 -40.70 23.62 -10.12
C LEU A 468 -41.78 22.81 -10.84
N SER A 469 -43.00 22.86 -10.32
CA SER A 469 -44.22 22.33 -10.94
C SER A 469 -45.40 23.23 -10.52
N PHE A 470 -46.43 23.33 -11.38
CA PHE A 470 -47.57 24.26 -11.28
C PHE A 470 -47.26 25.76 -11.39
N VAL A 471 -47.18 26.25 -12.64
CA VAL A 471 -48.00 27.38 -13.10
C VAL A 471 -48.63 26.98 -14.46
N PRO A 472 -49.93 27.20 -14.72
CA PRO A 472 -50.57 26.68 -15.93
C PRO A 472 -50.26 27.41 -17.26
N PHE A 473 -50.56 26.67 -18.31
CA PHE A 473 -50.63 26.98 -19.75
C PHE A 473 -51.33 28.31 -20.13
N GLU A 474 -50.72 29.12 -21.01
CA GLU A 474 -51.38 29.63 -22.24
C GLU A 474 -50.46 30.37 -23.24
N ILE A 475 -50.75 30.18 -24.54
CA ILE A 475 -50.64 31.14 -25.68
C ILE A 475 -49.28 31.46 -26.37
N LEU A 476 -49.35 31.40 -27.72
CA LEU A 476 -48.47 31.95 -28.79
C LEU A 476 -47.04 31.39 -29.05
N GLN A 477 -47.01 30.28 -29.80
CA GLN A 477 -46.60 30.21 -31.23
C GLN A 477 -45.53 31.21 -31.79
N ARG A 478 -44.67 30.65 -32.68
CA ARG A 478 -43.97 31.22 -33.87
C ARG A 478 -42.46 31.61 -33.79
N GLN A 479 -41.71 30.97 -34.71
CA GLN A 479 -40.60 31.48 -35.54
C GLN A 479 -39.20 31.78 -34.95
N GLN A 480 -38.25 30.93 -35.36
CA GLN A 480 -37.09 31.21 -36.23
C GLN A 480 -36.40 32.59 -36.23
N ALA A 481 -35.07 32.51 -36.44
CA ALA A 481 -34.13 33.53 -36.94
C ALA A 481 -33.35 34.38 -35.89
N SER A 482 -32.05 34.09 -35.84
CA SER A 482 -30.96 35.01 -35.48
C SER A 482 -30.59 35.91 -36.68
N PRO A 483 -29.67 36.90 -36.54
CA PRO A 483 -29.22 37.70 -35.39
C PRO A 483 -29.30 39.24 -35.67
N VAL A 484 -28.56 40.08 -34.92
CA VAL A 484 -27.75 41.27 -35.34
C VAL A 484 -27.90 42.58 -34.50
N LYS A 485 -26.73 43.15 -34.09
CA LYS A 485 -26.40 44.54 -33.64
C LYS A 485 -26.85 45.12 -32.27
N THR A 486 -25.87 45.22 -31.34
CA THR A 486 -25.24 46.45 -30.77
C THR A 486 -26.05 47.77 -30.67
N PRO A 487 -25.90 48.60 -29.58
CA PRO A 487 -24.59 49.20 -29.24
C PRO A 487 -24.22 49.61 -27.78
N LEU A 488 -22.92 49.41 -27.47
CA LEU A 488 -21.93 50.35 -26.89
C LEU A 488 -22.35 51.57 -26.03
N MET A 489 -21.74 51.70 -24.83
CA MET A 489 -21.27 52.91 -24.09
C MET A 489 -20.60 52.44 -22.77
N LYS A 490 -19.59 53.07 -22.12
CA LYS A 490 -18.64 54.17 -22.45
C LYS A 490 -17.42 54.09 -21.47
N ALA A 491 -16.27 54.70 -21.79
CA ALA A 491 -15.08 54.78 -20.90
C ALA A 491 -14.91 56.19 -20.27
N PRO A 492 -14.15 56.29 -19.15
CA PRO A 492 -12.87 57.04 -19.12
C PRO A 492 -11.77 56.28 -18.30
N SER A 493 -10.50 56.15 -18.69
CA SER A 493 -9.44 57.06 -19.16
C SER A 493 -8.61 57.77 -18.05
N ALA A 494 -7.39 57.28 -17.79
CA ALA A 494 -6.31 57.99 -17.08
C ALA A 494 -4.92 57.40 -17.45
N ASP A 495 -3.97 58.25 -17.84
CA ASP A 495 -2.55 58.01 -18.18
C ASP A 495 -1.86 59.40 -18.10
N PRO A 496 -0.58 59.60 -17.67
CA PRO A 496 0.57 59.40 -18.57
C PRO A 496 1.95 59.00 -17.97
N GLN A 497 2.64 58.10 -18.69
CA GLN A 497 4.05 58.18 -19.15
C GLN A 497 5.19 58.82 -18.31
N CYS A 498 6.35 58.12 -18.21
CA CYS A 498 7.61 58.45 -18.94
C CYS A 498 8.69 57.35 -18.74
N LYS A 499 9.23 56.68 -19.79
CA LYS A 499 10.25 57.08 -20.82
C LYS A 499 11.71 56.89 -20.33
N THR A 500 12.71 56.47 -21.13
CA THR A 500 12.86 56.15 -22.58
C THR A 500 14.07 55.19 -22.73
N SER A 501 14.43 54.53 -23.86
CA SER A 501 13.99 54.42 -25.28
C SER A 501 14.48 53.03 -25.82
N THR A 502 14.84 52.68 -27.08
CA THR A 502 15.09 53.36 -28.38
C THR A 502 15.10 52.34 -29.53
N VAL A 503 14.63 52.71 -30.74
CA VAL A 503 14.74 52.05 -32.08
C VAL A 503 14.27 50.57 -32.17
N SER A 504 13.23 50.13 -32.91
CA SER A 504 12.74 50.40 -34.29
C SER A 504 13.61 49.78 -35.41
N SER A 505 13.11 49.30 -36.56
CA SER A 505 11.77 48.85 -37.01
C SER A 505 11.86 48.19 -38.39
N SER A 506 10.97 47.27 -38.75
CA SER A 506 10.36 47.08 -40.10
C SER A 506 9.30 45.96 -40.09
N LEU A 507 8.28 46.04 -40.95
CA LEU A 507 7.07 45.19 -40.96
C LEU A 507 6.52 45.02 -42.40
N ILE A 508 5.86 43.88 -42.69
CA ILE A 508 4.53 43.70 -43.37
C ILE A 508 4.34 44.36 -44.78
N ASP A 509 3.71 43.77 -45.82
CA ASP A 509 2.47 42.96 -45.88
C ASP A 509 2.38 41.98 -47.10
N LEU A 510 1.24 41.29 -47.23
CA LEU A 510 0.84 40.38 -48.32
C LEU A 510 -0.28 40.97 -49.22
N THR A 511 -0.23 40.74 -50.54
CA THR A 511 -1.42 40.90 -51.44
C THR A 511 -1.37 40.08 -52.75
N VAL A 512 -2.41 39.23 -52.94
CA VAL A 512 -3.31 39.16 -54.13
C VAL A 512 -2.83 38.64 -55.53
N GLN A 513 -3.36 37.45 -55.88
CA GLN A 513 -3.97 36.97 -57.16
C GLN A 513 -3.25 36.80 -58.54
N GLN A 514 -3.75 35.75 -59.23
CA GLN A 514 -4.04 35.57 -60.68
C GLN A 514 -3.09 34.80 -61.64
N ASN A 515 -3.70 34.30 -62.72
CA ASN A 515 -3.23 33.27 -63.68
C ASN A 515 -2.36 33.89 -64.84
N ASP A 516 -1.94 33.24 -65.94
CA ASP A 516 -2.46 32.05 -66.69
C ASP A 516 -1.45 31.50 -67.75
N ILE A 517 -1.89 30.54 -68.57
CA ILE A 517 -1.28 29.94 -69.81
C ILE A 517 -0.21 28.84 -69.59
N GLY A 518 -0.29 27.65 -70.22
CA GLY A 518 -1.38 27.04 -71.01
C GLY A 518 -1.01 25.79 -71.87
N ALA A 519 -1.98 24.90 -72.10
CA ALA A 519 -2.07 23.75 -73.06
C ALA A 519 -1.02 22.60 -72.99
N GLY A 520 -1.35 21.29 -73.11
CA GLY A 520 -2.58 20.52 -73.38
C GLY A 520 -2.25 18.99 -73.44
N VAL A 521 -2.99 18.01 -74.00
CA VAL A 521 -4.35 17.91 -74.59
C VAL A 521 -4.69 16.40 -74.89
N LYS A 522 -5.97 16.03 -75.22
CA LYS A 522 -6.54 14.68 -75.64
C LYS A 522 -7.06 13.67 -74.58
N LYS A 523 -8.39 13.69 -74.34
CA LYS A 523 -9.46 12.65 -74.61
C LYS A 523 -9.16 11.12 -74.47
N SER A 524 -10.09 10.22 -74.07
CA SER A 524 -11.53 10.29 -73.64
C SER A 524 -12.19 8.90 -73.35
N PHE A 525 -13.37 8.84 -72.69
CA PHE A 525 -14.36 7.71 -72.54
C PHE A 525 -13.91 6.48 -71.67
N SER A 526 -14.72 5.53 -71.13
CA SER A 526 -16.11 5.41 -70.56
C SER A 526 -16.41 3.90 -70.26
N SER A 527 -17.36 3.38 -69.45
CA SER A 527 -18.31 3.82 -68.39
C SER A 527 -19.13 2.57 -67.91
N SER A 528 -19.80 2.61 -66.73
CA SER A 528 -20.90 1.70 -66.26
C SER A 528 -20.53 0.19 -66.03
N ASP A 529 -21.19 -0.65 -65.20
CA ASP A 529 -22.34 -0.50 -64.26
C ASP A 529 -22.34 -1.59 -63.13
N VAL A 530 -23.27 -1.42 -62.18
CA VAL A 530 -23.86 -2.33 -61.13
C VAL A 530 -24.01 -3.82 -61.57
N SER A 531 -24.10 -4.91 -60.78
CA SER A 531 -24.88 -5.30 -59.56
C SER A 531 -24.62 -6.82 -59.23
N ASP A 532 -25.01 -7.51 -58.12
CA ASP A 532 -25.34 -7.22 -56.69
C ASP A 532 -25.55 -8.58 -55.88
N ILE A 533 -25.95 -8.52 -54.59
CA ILE A 533 -26.78 -9.51 -53.80
C ILE A 533 -26.20 -10.88 -53.25
N GLN A 534 -26.34 -11.07 -51.91
CA GLN A 534 -26.56 -12.30 -51.06
C GLN A 534 -25.66 -13.58 -51.19
N GLY A 535 -25.54 -14.52 -50.23
CA GLY A 535 -26.01 -14.62 -48.82
C GLY A 535 -25.81 -16.05 -48.20
N GLU A 536 -25.73 -16.12 -46.85
CA GLU A 536 -26.02 -17.26 -45.91
C GLU A 536 -25.33 -18.67 -45.97
N ASP A 537 -24.71 -19.04 -44.83
CA ASP A 537 -24.83 -20.27 -43.98
C ASP A 537 -24.34 -21.71 -44.31
N PHE A 538 -23.89 -22.39 -43.21
CA PHE A 538 -23.65 -23.84 -42.96
C PHE A 538 -22.53 -24.56 -43.79
N ASP A 539 -21.91 -25.69 -43.38
CA ASP A 539 -22.07 -26.62 -42.23
C ASP A 539 -20.69 -27.19 -41.74
N SER A 540 -20.67 -28.34 -41.06
CA SER A 540 -19.64 -28.78 -40.09
C SER A 540 -18.76 -29.97 -40.53
N SER A 541 -17.53 -30.01 -39.97
CA SER A 541 -16.74 -31.21 -39.61
C SER A 541 -16.05 -32.08 -40.69
N SER A 542 -14.75 -32.41 -40.46
CA SER A 542 -14.22 -33.80 -40.29
C SER A 542 -12.83 -34.11 -40.93
N LEU A 543 -12.07 -35.00 -40.25
CA LEU A 543 -10.97 -35.90 -40.70
C LEU A 543 -9.58 -35.40 -41.21
N LEU A 544 -8.60 -35.55 -40.31
CA LEU A 544 -7.27 -36.24 -40.41
C LEU A 544 -6.22 -35.97 -41.53
N ASP A 545 -4.95 -35.93 -41.07
CA ASP A 545 -3.67 -36.34 -41.72
C ASP A 545 -3.18 -35.64 -43.02
N ALA A 546 -1.88 -35.48 -43.30
CA ALA A 546 -0.66 -35.71 -42.50
C ALA A 546 0.55 -34.90 -43.05
N SER A 547 1.60 -34.77 -42.22
CA SER A 547 3.03 -34.75 -42.60
C SER A 547 3.61 -33.64 -43.51
N LEU A 548 4.49 -32.83 -42.88
CA LEU A 548 5.74 -32.25 -43.43
C LEU A 548 5.72 -31.41 -44.73
N THR A 549 5.96 -30.09 -44.58
CA THR A 549 7.11 -29.41 -45.23
C THR A 549 7.36 -28.02 -44.63
N ASP A 550 8.64 -27.64 -44.45
CA ASP A 550 9.02 -26.30 -43.97
C ASP A 550 8.75 -25.20 -45.01
N THR A 551 7.93 -24.21 -44.65
CA THR A 551 7.94 -22.88 -45.28
C THR A 551 7.59 -21.79 -44.26
N VAL A 552 8.60 -21.08 -43.76
CA VAL A 552 8.42 -19.99 -42.77
C VAL A 552 7.77 -18.77 -43.44
N SER A 553 6.48 -18.56 -43.19
CA SER A 553 5.76 -17.36 -43.63
C SER A 553 5.93 -16.22 -42.63
N ASN A 554 6.76 -15.23 -42.98
CA ASN A 554 6.97 -14.03 -42.16
C ASN A 554 5.76 -13.09 -42.20
N THR A 555 4.78 -13.30 -41.31
CA THR A 555 3.73 -12.31 -40.99
C THR A 555 3.25 -12.48 -39.56
N ILE A 556 3.41 -11.45 -38.73
CA ILE A 556 2.88 -11.39 -37.37
C ILE A 556 1.81 -10.29 -37.35
N ARG A 557 0.56 -10.65 -37.03
CA ARG A 557 -0.49 -9.68 -36.65
C ARG A 557 -0.47 -9.47 -35.14
N ILE A 558 -0.64 -8.23 -34.70
CA ILE A 558 -0.70 -7.88 -33.26
C ILE A 558 -2.05 -7.22 -32.90
N SER A 559 -2.77 -6.63 -33.87
CA SER A 559 -4.15 -6.15 -33.72
C SER A 559 -4.81 -5.88 -35.08
N PRO A 560 -6.13 -5.62 -35.17
CA PRO A 560 -6.87 -5.60 -36.43
C PRO A 560 -6.41 -4.58 -37.49
N GLU A 561 -5.90 -3.42 -37.08
CA GLU A 561 -5.73 -2.26 -37.99
C GLU A 561 -4.28 -1.94 -38.41
N LYS A 562 -3.28 -2.74 -38.00
CA LYS A 562 -1.89 -2.54 -38.46
C LYS A 562 -1.17 -3.86 -38.79
N THR A 563 -0.67 -3.93 -40.02
CA THR A 563 0.25 -4.97 -40.51
C THR A 563 1.57 -4.29 -40.89
N ILE A 564 2.71 -4.83 -40.45
CA ILE A 564 4.05 -4.36 -40.83
C ILE A 564 4.78 -5.47 -41.58
N THR A 565 5.13 -5.21 -42.84
CA THR A 565 5.97 -6.08 -43.66
C THR A 565 7.43 -5.62 -43.58
N LEU A 566 8.32 -6.44 -43.01
CA LEU A 566 9.76 -6.22 -43.11
C LEU A 566 10.27 -6.61 -44.51
N PRO A 567 11.25 -5.89 -45.08
CA PRO A 567 11.90 -6.31 -46.33
C PRO A 567 12.64 -7.63 -46.15
N SER A 568 12.51 -8.55 -47.11
CA SER A 568 13.33 -9.77 -47.14
C SER A 568 14.79 -9.44 -47.43
N LEU A 569 15.71 -9.90 -46.58
CA LEU A 569 17.15 -9.79 -46.82
C LEU A 569 17.51 -10.44 -48.17
N THR A 570 18.40 -9.78 -48.92
CA THR A 570 18.92 -10.29 -50.19
C THR A 570 19.92 -11.42 -49.99
N GLU A 571 20.20 -12.18 -51.04
CA GLU A 571 21.14 -13.32 -50.98
C GLU A 571 22.56 -12.90 -50.58
N ALA A 572 22.99 -11.69 -50.98
CA ALA A 572 24.27 -11.11 -50.54
C ALA A 572 24.30 -10.83 -49.03
N GLN A 573 23.17 -10.40 -48.44
CA GLN A 573 23.07 -10.14 -47.00
C GLN A 573 23.00 -11.42 -46.18
N ARG A 574 22.49 -12.54 -46.74
CA ARG A 574 22.62 -13.86 -46.10
C ARG A 574 24.08 -14.32 -46.05
N ARG A 575 24.82 -14.24 -47.16
CA ARG A 575 26.23 -14.64 -47.20
C ARG A 575 27.11 -13.85 -46.23
N ALA A 576 26.90 -12.54 -46.15
CA ALA A 576 27.61 -11.66 -45.21
C ALA A 576 27.40 -11.98 -43.71
N ILE A 577 26.47 -12.89 -43.36
CA ILE A 577 26.23 -13.37 -41.99
C ILE A 577 26.78 -14.80 -41.79
N THR A 578 26.97 -15.58 -42.86
CA THR A 578 27.50 -16.96 -42.82
C THR A 578 28.99 -17.06 -43.11
N ASP A 579 29.57 -16.12 -43.86
CA ASP A 579 30.97 -16.14 -44.23
C ASP A 579 31.84 -15.77 -43.00
N PRO A 580 32.84 -16.58 -42.62
CA PRO A 580 33.70 -16.28 -41.46
C PRO A 580 34.57 -15.04 -41.72
N THR A 581 34.75 -14.20 -40.69
CA THR A 581 35.64 -13.03 -40.80
C THR A 581 37.09 -13.46 -41.03
N PRO A 582 37.98 -12.57 -41.56
CA PRO A 582 39.39 -12.88 -41.76
C PRO A 582 40.10 -13.34 -40.48
N GLU A 583 39.71 -12.82 -39.30
CA GLU A 583 40.19 -13.30 -38.00
C GLU A 583 39.69 -14.71 -37.66
N ALA A 584 38.45 -15.04 -38.04
CA ALA A 584 37.89 -16.38 -37.85
C ALA A 584 38.49 -17.40 -38.83
N GLU A 585 38.81 -17.03 -40.08
CA GLU A 585 39.60 -17.86 -40.99
C GLU A 585 41.04 -18.02 -40.50
N ALA A 586 41.69 -16.96 -40.02
CA ALA A 586 43.02 -17.05 -39.43
C ALA A 586 43.03 -17.97 -38.19
N HIS A 587 42.02 -17.85 -37.32
CA HIS A 587 41.85 -18.69 -36.14
C HIS A 587 41.52 -20.15 -36.51
N ASN A 588 40.67 -20.40 -37.51
CA ASN A 588 40.39 -21.74 -38.01
C ASN A 588 41.58 -22.37 -38.74
N SER A 589 42.39 -21.58 -39.45
CA SER A 589 43.63 -22.03 -40.10
C SER A 589 44.71 -22.37 -39.06
N LEU A 590 44.84 -21.57 -37.99
CA LEU A 590 45.65 -21.90 -36.82
C LEU A 590 45.16 -23.19 -36.14
N LEU A 591 43.85 -23.33 -35.90
CA LEU A 591 43.25 -24.54 -35.33
C LEU A 591 43.39 -25.76 -36.24
N ALA A 592 43.36 -25.60 -37.57
CA ALA A 592 43.61 -26.66 -38.54
C ALA A 592 45.09 -27.09 -38.51
N SER A 593 46.03 -26.14 -38.46
CA SER A 593 47.47 -26.40 -38.32
C SER A 593 47.83 -27.06 -36.98
N VAL A 594 47.06 -26.79 -35.92
CA VAL A 594 47.15 -27.49 -34.62
C VAL A 594 46.52 -28.90 -34.68
N LYS A 595 45.36 -29.07 -35.32
CA LYS A 595 44.68 -30.37 -35.46
C LYS A 595 45.38 -31.33 -36.43
N SER A 596 46.06 -30.84 -37.47
CA SER A 596 46.83 -31.67 -38.40
C SER A 596 48.20 -32.11 -37.86
N ARG A 597 48.48 -31.89 -36.57
CA ARG A 597 49.71 -32.30 -35.88
C ARG A 597 49.51 -33.36 -34.80
N THR A 598 48.34 -34.02 -34.78
CA THR A 598 48.04 -35.14 -33.88
C THR A 598 47.94 -36.50 -34.58
N GLU A 599 48.62 -36.67 -35.73
CA GLU A 599 49.29 -37.95 -36.02
C GLU A 599 50.77 -37.83 -35.66
N GLY A 600 51.33 -38.91 -35.11
CA GLY A 600 52.47 -38.83 -34.18
C GLY A 600 53.86 -38.64 -34.80
N ILE A 601 54.18 -37.44 -35.29
CA ILE A 601 55.59 -36.98 -35.29
C ILE A 601 55.86 -36.31 -33.94
N SER A 602 56.18 -37.13 -32.93
CA SER A 602 56.73 -36.61 -31.68
C SER A 602 58.09 -35.94 -31.95
N LEU A 603 58.14 -34.63 -31.71
CA LEU A 603 59.37 -33.85 -31.57
C LEU A 603 59.79 -33.71 -30.10
N GLU A 604 59.34 -34.62 -29.24
CA GLU A 604 60.11 -34.98 -28.05
C GLU A 604 61.49 -35.44 -28.52
N GLY A 605 62.54 -34.83 -27.95
CA GLY A 605 63.87 -34.83 -28.56
C GLY A 605 64.44 -36.24 -28.73
N ARG A 606 64.39 -36.77 -29.97
CA ARG A 606 65.01 -38.05 -30.30
C ARG A 606 66.50 -37.97 -29.97
N ARG A 607 66.90 -38.65 -28.89
CA ARG A 607 68.31 -38.88 -28.55
C ARG A 607 68.94 -39.56 -29.76
N MET A 608 69.83 -38.85 -30.47
CA MET A 608 70.51 -39.31 -31.70
C MET A 608 71.54 -40.43 -31.45
N VAL A 609 71.57 -40.94 -30.22
CA VAL A 609 72.40 -41.98 -29.64
C VAL A 609 71.51 -42.70 -28.62
N SER A 610 71.62 -44.03 -28.53
CA SER A 610 70.93 -44.82 -27.51
C SER A 610 71.30 -44.36 -26.09
N GLU A 611 70.52 -44.76 -25.08
CA GLU A 611 70.80 -44.41 -23.68
C GLU A 611 72.25 -44.71 -23.28
N LYS A 612 72.77 -45.88 -23.70
CA LYS A 612 74.13 -46.34 -23.44
C LYS A 612 75.21 -45.56 -24.21
N GLU A 613 74.92 -45.18 -25.46
CA GLU A 613 75.82 -44.32 -26.25
C GLU A 613 75.81 -42.86 -25.75
N TRP A 614 74.68 -42.39 -25.20
CA TRP A 614 74.59 -41.09 -24.55
C TRP A 614 75.31 -41.08 -23.20
N GLU A 615 75.22 -42.15 -22.40
CA GLU A 615 76.01 -42.32 -21.18
C GLU A 615 77.51 -42.34 -21.50
N LEU A 616 77.93 -43.09 -22.55
CA LEU A 616 79.30 -43.05 -23.06
C LEU A 616 79.71 -41.65 -23.51
N LEU A 617 78.86 -40.94 -24.26
CA LEU A 617 79.14 -39.57 -24.71
C LEU A 617 79.24 -38.58 -23.52
N GLN A 618 78.38 -38.72 -22.50
CA GLN A 618 78.50 -37.94 -21.26
C GLN A 618 79.75 -38.31 -20.47
N GLN A 619 80.17 -39.58 -20.48
CA GLN A 619 81.37 -40.05 -19.77
C GLN A 619 82.66 -39.64 -20.49
N GLU A 620 82.66 -39.61 -21.83
CA GLU A 620 83.75 -39.02 -22.63
C GLU A 620 83.80 -37.51 -22.47
N LEU A 621 82.66 -36.80 -22.54
CA LEU A 621 82.59 -35.35 -22.28
C LEU A 621 83.04 -35.01 -20.85
N LYS A 622 82.69 -35.85 -19.87
CA LYS A 622 83.13 -35.70 -18.48
C LYS A 622 84.64 -35.96 -18.33
N SER A 623 85.15 -37.04 -18.94
CA SER A 623 86.59 -37.31 -18.96
C SER A 623 87.37 -36.22 -19.71
N ALA A 624 86.82 -35.64 -20.77
CA ALA A 624 87.38 -34.49 -21.47
C ALA A 624 87.35 -33.22 -20.62
N ARG A 625 86.27 -32.97 -19.85
CA ARG A 625 86.13 -31.87 -18.88
C ARG A 625 87.05 -32.02 -17.66
N GLU A 626 87.42 -33.26 -17.31
CA GLU A 626 88.41 -33.58 -16.27
C GLU A 626 89.85 -33.44 -16.78
N LYS A 627 90.11 -33.74 -18.08
CA LYS A 627 91.41 -33.53 -18.75
C LYS A 627 91.67 -32.07 -19.12
N LEU A 628 90.64 -31.33 -19.53
CA LEU A 628 90.67 -29.89 -19.83
C LEU A 628 90.21 -29.12 -18.60
N GLY A 629 91.16 -28.85 -17.68
CA GLY A 629 90.91 -28.36 -16.31
C GLY A 629 90.35 -26.93 -16.15
N ARG A 630 89.22 -26.62 -16.79
CA ARG A 630 88.23 -25.60 -16.40
C ARG A 630 86.93 -25.80 -17.22
N PRO A 631 85.74 -25.73 -16.61
CA PRO A 631 84.49 -25.69 -17.37
C PRO A 631 84.43 -24.41 -18.21
N CYS A 632 83.87 -24.48 -19.41
CA CYS A 632 83.63 -23.28 -20.22
C CYS A 632 82.45 -22.49 -19.66
N ASP A 633 82.71 -21.31 -19.11
CA ASP A 633 81.70 -20.46 -18.48
C ASP A 633 80.59 -20.04 -19.46
N MET A 634 80.91 -19.87 -20.75
CA MET A 634 79.91 -19.62 -21.80
C MET A 634 78.98 -20.82 -22.00
N CYS A 635 79.50 -22.05 -21.97
CA CYS A 635 78.66 -23.25 -22.09
C CYS A 635 77.77 -23.43 -20.86
N ASN A 636 78.29 -23.23 -19.64
CA ASN A 636 77.50 -23.22 -18.41
C ASN A 636 76.38 -22.16 -18.47
N ASN A 637 76.66 -20.97 -19.03
CA ASN A 637 75.68 -19.89 -19.16
C ASN A 637 74.57 -20.25 -20.16
N TYR A 638 74.92 -20.76 -21.36
CA TYR A 638 73.91 -21.24 -22.31
C TYR A 638 73.12 -22.45 -21.80
N GLU A 639 73.73 -23.34 -21.02
CA GLU A 639 73.03 -24.45 -20.36
C GLU A 639 72.02 -23.93 -19.32
N ALA A 640 72.40 -22.96 -18.49
CA ALA A 640 71.51 -22.30 -17.53
C ALA A 640 70.38 -21.52 -18.22
N GLN A 641 70.66 -20.83 -19.34
CA GLN A 641 69.64 -20.17 -20.16
C GLN A 641 68.66 -21.18 -20.76
N LEU A 642 69.15 -22.31 -21.29
CA LEU A 642 68.31 -23.37 -21.85
C LEU A 642 67.41 -23.99 -20.77
N GLN A 643 67.96 -24.26 -19.58
CA GLN A 643 67.18 -24.75 -18.42
C GLN A 643 66.13 -23.72 -17.98
N SER A 644 66.46 -22.42 -17.97
CA SER A 644 65.50 -21.35 -17.68
C SER A 644 64.36 -21.29 -18.70
N VAL A 645 64.66 -21.38 -20.01
CA VAL A 645 63.64 -21.41 -21.08
C VAL A 645 62.79 -22.68 -21.01
N GLN A 646 63.37 -23.83 -20.70
CA GLN A 646 62.64 -25.09 -20.49
C GLN A 646 61.72 -25.01 -19.26
N ALA A 647 62.15 -24.38 -18.17
CA ALA A 647 61.33 -24.14 -16.99
C ALA A 647 60.14 -23.20 -17.31
N GLN A 648 60.40 -22.08 -18.00
CA GLN A 648 59.36 -21.14 -18.45
C GLN A 648 58.36 -21.80 -19.43
N LEU A 649 58.84 -22.67 -20.33
CA LEU A 649 57.98 -23.44 -21.22
C LEU A 649 57.07 -24.41 -20.44
N LYS A 650 57.63 -25.13 -19.45
CA LYS A 650 56.88 -26.06 -18.59
C LYS A 650 55.85 -25.33 -17.71
N GLU A 651 56.20 -24.16 -17.19
CA GLU A 651 55.27 -23.30 -16.45
C GLU A 651 54.15 -22.78 -17.35
N SER A 652 54.48 -22.35 -18.58
CA SER A 652 53.50 -21.89 -19.58
C SER A 652 52.56 -23.02 -20.00
N GLN A 653 53.07 -24.23 -20.22
CA GLN A 653 52.25 -25.43 -20.47
C GLN A 653 51.33 -25.76 -19.29
N SER A 654 51.82 -25.62 -18.04
CA SER A 654 50.99 -25.81 -16.85
C SER A 654 49.85 -24.78 -16.77
N LYS A 655 50.15 -23.50 -17.00
CA LYS A 655 49.16 -22.41 -17.10
C LYS A 655 48.14 -22.68 -18.22
N ILE A 656 48.57 -23.12 -19.40
CA ILE A 656 47.66 -23.50 -20.50
C ILE A 656 46.76 -24.69 -20.11
N GLN A 657 47.27 -25.71 -19.42
CA GLN A 657 46.45 -26.81 -18.92
C GLN A 657 45.48 -26.40 -17.80
N GLN A 658 45.83 -25.40 -17.00
CA GLN A 658 44.96 -24.85 -15.94
C GLN A 658 43.85 -23.99 -16.56
N LEU A 659 44.20 -23.11 -17.50
CA LEU A 659 43.24 -22.30 -18.26
C LEU A 659 42.29 -23.16 -19.10
N ASN A 660 42.76 -24.22 -19.76
CA ASN A 660 41.87 -25.16 -20.47
C ASN A 660 40.92 -25.92 -19.54
N ARG A 661 41.34 -26.23 -18.30
CA ARG A 661 40.45 -26.82 -17.28
C ARG A 661 39.39 -25.82 -16.83
N TYR A 662 39.78 -24.57 -16.59
CA TYR A 662 38.87 -23.47 -16.22
C TYR A 662 37.87 -23.17 -17.35
N LEU A 663 38.34 -23.00 -18.58
CA LEU A 663 37.49 -22.78 -19.76
C LEU A 663 36.45 -23.90 -19.92
N LYS A 664 36.84 -25.16 -19.64
CA LYS A 664 35.91 -26.30 -19.71
C LYS A 664 34.88 -26.30 -18.58
N SER A 665 35.22 -25.86 -17.36
CA SER A 665 34.22 -25.68 -16.30
C SER A 665 33.25 -24.53 -16.59
N GLU A 666 33.75 -23.40 -17.07
CA GLU A 666 32.90 -22.26 -17.48
C GLU A 666 31.98 -22.62 -18.65
N GLN A 667 32.49 -23.34 -19.65
CA GLN A 667 31.68 -23.79 -20.78
C GLN A 667 30.59 -24.78 -20.34
N GLN A 668 30.86 -25.65 -19.36
CA GLN A 668 29.84 -26.53 -18.77
C GLN A 668 28.82 -25.74 -17.93
N ALA A 669 29.26 -24.74 -17.16
CA ALA A 669 28.37 -23.86 -16.40
C ALA A 669 27.42 -23.08 -17.32
N SER A 670 27.93 -22.51 -18.43
CA SER A 670 27.14 -21.84 -19.46
C SER A 670 26.15 -22.76 -20.19
N VAL A 671 26.47 -24.04 -20.37
CA VAL A 671 25.52 -25.04 -20.90
C VAL A 671 24.43 -25.36 -19.88
N ASN A 672 24.80 -25.53 -18.60
CA ASN A 672 23.83 -25.80 -17.53
C ASN A 672 22.90 -24.60 -17.30
N GLN A 673 23.43 -23.37 -17.35
CA GLN A 673 22.65 -22.13 -17.22
C GLN A 673 21.63 -21.99 -18.36
N ARG A 674 22.01 -22.27 -19.61
CA ARG A 674 21.08 -22.24 -20.75
C ARG A 674 19.97 -23.28 -20.63
N LYS A 675 20.26 -24.49 -20.16
CA LYS A 675 19.23 -25.50 -19.88
C LYS A 675 18.25 -25.03 -18.81
N TYR A 676 18.76 -24.44 -17.72
CA TYR A 676 17.89 -23.89 -16.67
C TYR A 676 17.03 -22.72 -17.16
N GLN A 677 17.55 -21.88 -18.06
CA GLN A 677 16.77 -20.83 -18.74
C GLN A 677 15.69 -21.42 -19.65
N GLU A 678 16.01 -22.43 -20.44
CA GLU A 678 15.08 -23.14 -21.33
C GLU A 678 13.96 -23.87 -20.55
N GLU A 679 14.32 -24.55 -19.45
CA GLU A 679 13.38 -25.15 -18.50
C GLU A 679 12.46 -24.09 -17.87
N LEU A 680 13.01 -22.97 -17.39
CA LEU A 680 12.24 -21.88 -16.79
C LEU A 680 11.31 -21.20 -17.81
N GLU A 681 11.78 -20.94 -19.03
CA GLU A 681 10.94 -20.41 -20.11
C GLU A 681 9.77 -21.34 -20.45
N ASN A 682 10.01 -22.66 -20.48
CA ASN A 682 8.96 -23.63 -20.82
C ASN A 682 7.93 -23.75 -19.70
N ASN A 683 8.35 -23.76 -18.44
CA ASN A 683 7.46 -23.68 -17.28
C ASN A 683 6.62 -22.37 -17.31
N LEU A 684 7.22 -21.23 -17.69
CA LEU A 684 6.50 -19.96 -17.82
C LEU A 684 5.52 -19.96 -19.00
N LYS A 685 5.85 -20.62 -20.12
CA LYS A 685 4.93 -20.80 -21.26
C LYS A 685 3.71 -21.64 -20.84
N GLU A 686 3.92 -22.74 -20.14
CA GLU A 686 2.88 -23.65 -19.63
C GLU A 686 1.95 -22.96 -18.63
N VAL A 687 2.50 -22.30 -17.59
CA VAL A 687 1.70 -21.53 -16.62
C VAL A 687 0.91 -20.40 -17.29
N ALA A 688 1.48 -19.72 -18.29
CA ALA A 688 0.77 -18.70 -19.05
C ALA A 688 -0.34 -19.30 -19.96
N GLU A 689 -0.16 -20.53 -20.44
CA GLU A 689 -1.17 -21.26 -21.23
C GLU A 689 -2.34 -21.73 -20.38
N ASP A 690 -2.08 -22.26 -19.18
CA ASP A 690 -3.14 -22.62 -18.23
C ASP A 690 -3.87 -21.39 -17.69
N ALA A 691 -3.17 -20.27 -17.45
CA ALA A 691 -3.82 -18.99 -17.16
C ALA A 691 -4.75 -18.54 -18.32
N ARG A 692 -4.34 -18.70 -19.60
CA ARG A 692 -5.22 -18.43 -20.76
C ARG A 692 -6.46 -19.33 -20.76
N LYS A 693 -6.32 -20.63 -20.48
CA LYS A 693 -7.45 -21.58 -20.39
C LYS A 693 -8.42 -21.22 -19.26
N GLN A 694 -7.90 -20.86 -18.09
CA GLN A 694 -8.70 -20.44 -16.94
C GLN A 694 -9.46 -19.14 -17.21
N ILE A 695 -8.79 -18.12 -17.75
CA ILE A 695 -9.43 -16.84 -18.13
C ILE A 695 -10.54 -17.08 -19.17
N SER A 696 -10.30 -17.90 -20.20
CA SER A 696 -11.32 -18.27 -21.18
C SER A 696 -12.54 -18.93 -20.52
N THR A 697 -12.32 -19.87 -19.60
CA THR A 697 -13.37 -20.59 -18.87
C THR A 697 -14.18 -19.67 -17.93
N VAL A 698 -13.55 -18.62 -17.39
CA VAL A 698 -14.24 -17.59 -16.60
C VAL A 698 -15.03 -16.64 -17.50
N MET A 699 -14.49 -16.26 -18.66
CA MET A 699 -15.21 -15.43 -19.64
C MET A 699 -16.47 -16.10 -20.19
N THR A 700 -16.44 -17.40 -20.52
CA THR A 700 -17.65 -18.09 -21.00
C THR A 700 -18.72 -18.14 -19.91
N LYS A 701 -18.34 -18.44 -18.66
CA LYS A 701 -19.26 -18.43 -17.51
C LYS A 701 -19.83 -17.03 -17.21
N LEU A 702 -19.03 -15.98 -17.38
CA LEU A 702 -19.51 -14.61 -17.27
C LEU A 702 -20.58 -14.33 -18.32
N GLN A 703 -20.32 -14.64 -19.60
CA GLN A 703 -21.28 -14.48 -20.70
C GLN A 703 -22.57 -15.30 -20.49
N GLU A 704 -22.47 -16.53 -19.96
CA GLU A 704 -23.62 -17.36 -19.57
C GLU A 704 -24.44 -16.68 -18.46
N SER A 705 -23.78 -16.11 -17.44
CA SER A 705 -24.44 -15.41 -16.33
C SER A 705 -25.05 -14.05 -16.74
N GLU A 706 -24.42 -13.32 -17.66
CA GLU A 706 -24.96 -12.10 -18.26
C GLU A 706 -26.23 -12.40 -19.06
N LYS A 707 -26.20 -13.45 -19.90
CA LYS A 707 -27.36 -13.93 -20.67
C LYS A 707 -28.51 -14.35 -19.76
N PHE A 708 -28.25 -15.15 -18.73
CA PHE A 708 -29.26 -15.52 -17.73
C PHE A 708 -29.84 -14.30 -17.02
N THR A 709 -28.99 -13.32 -16.65
CA THR A 709 -29.44 -12.07 -16.02
C THR A 709 -30.32 -11.23 -16.97
N MET A 710 -30.04 -11.23 -18.27
CA MET A 710 -30.92 -10.60 -19.27
C MET A 710 -32.26 -11.32 -19.41
N GLU A 711 -32.27 -12.65 -19.43
CA GLU A 711 -33.49 -13.47 -19.50
C GLU A 711 -34.39 -13.25 -18.27
N VAL A 712 -33.82 -13.25 -17.06
CA VAL A 712 -34.55 -12.95 -15.82
C VAL A 712 -35.09 -11.50 -15.81
N LYS A 713 -34.31 -10.52 -16.26
CA LYS A 713 -34.79 -9.12 -16.39
C LYS A 713 -35.93 -8.99 -17.40
N GLN A 714 -35.90 -9.73 -18.50
CA GLN A 714 -36.98 -9.75 -19.49
C GLN A 714 -38.24 -10.38 -18.92
N GLN A 715 -38.13 -11.49 -18.18
CA GLN A 715 -39.25 -12.13 -17.49
C GLN A 715 -39.90 -11.20 -16.45
N LEU A 716 -39.08 -10.54 -15.60
CA LEU A 716 -39.58 -9.60 -14.60
C LEU A 716 -40.32 -8.41 -15.24
N MET A 717 -39.79 -7.86 -16.33
CA MET A 717 -40.46 -6.78 -17.07
C MET A 717 -41.78 -7.23 -17.71
N GLN A 718 -41.84 -8.47 -18.22
CA GLN A 718 -43.07 -9.05 -18.75
C GLN A 718 -44.14 -9.21 -17.65
N SER A 719 -43.79 -9.80 -16.51
CA SER A 719 -44.73 -9.98 -15.40
C SER A 719 -45.17 -8.65 -14.78
N HIS A 720 -44.30 -7.61 -14.76
CA HIS A 720 -44.71 -6.27 -14.35
C HIS A 720 -45.78 -5.69 -15.28
N LEU A 721 -45.63 -5.84 -16.60
CA LEU A 721 -46.62 -5.37 -17.58
C LEU A 721 -47.95 -6.11 -17.44
N GLU A 722 -47.91 -7.43 -17.20
CA GLU A 722 -49.10 -8.26 -16.96
C GLU A 722 -49.84 -7.85 -15.68
N LEU A 723 -49.12 -7.62 -14.58
CA LEU A 723 -49.71 -7.12 -13.33
C LEU A 723 -50.29 -5.70 -13.49
N GLN A 724 -49.63 -4.85 -14.27
CA GLN A 724 -50.11 -3.49 -14.55
C GLN A 724 -51.43 -3.49 -15.36
N ASP A 725 -51.59 -4.40 -16.32
CA ASP A 725 -52.83 -4.55 -17.11
C ASP A 725 -53.97 -5.18 -16.29
N GLN A 726 -53.66 -6.14 -15.41
CA GLN A 726 -54.61 -6.67 -14.43
C GLN A 726 -55.10 -5.58 -13.48
N LEU A 727 -54.19 -4.79 -12.89
CA LEU A 727 -54.54 -3.70 -11.97
C LEU A 727 -55.37 -2.62 -12.68
N LYS A 728 -55.08 -2.32 -13.95
CA LYS A 728 -55.89 -1.43 -14.77
C LYS A 728 -57.32 -1.98 -14.96
N THR A 729 -57.46 -3.24 -15.34
CA THR A 729 -58.77 -3.89 -15.57
C THR A 729 -59.60 -3.96 -14.27
N LEU A 730 -58.96 -4.26 -13.14
CA LEU A 730 -59.60 -4.22 -11.81
C LEU A 730 -60.04 -2.79 -11.42
N THR A 731 -59.26 -1.77 -11.79
CA THR A 731 -59.62 -0.37 -11.56
C THR A 731 -60.83 0.04 -12.39
N GLU A 732 -60.83 -0.28 -13.69
CA GLU A 732 -61.95 -0.01 -14.61
C GLU A 732 -63.24 -0.70 -14.12
N SER A 733 -63.16 -1.98 -13.74
CA SER A 733 -64.31 -2.71 -13.17
C SER A 733 -64.81 -2.15 -11.84
N ARG A 734 -63.91 -1.67 -10.95
CA ARG A 734 -64.30 -1.01 -9.69
C ARG A 734 -65.05 0.30 -9.94
N GLU A 735 -64.68 1.04 -10.98
CA GLU A 735 -65.36 2.29 -11.35
C GLU A 735 -66.75 2.02 -11.97
N GLU A 736 -66.90 0.99 -12.80
CA GLU A 736 -68.21 0.55 -13.30
C GLU A 736 -69.16 0.15 -12.15
N ILE A 737 -68.68 -0.63 -11.18
CA ILE A 737 -69.47 -1.06 -10.01
C ILE A 737 -69.87 0.15 -9.14
N GLN A 738 -68.98 1.13 -8.95
CA GLN A 738 -69.31 2.35 -8.18
C GLN A 738 -70.42 3.16 -8.85
N VAL A 739 -70.38 3.32 -10.18
CA VAL A 739 -71.41 4.06 -10.93
C VAL A 739 -72.78 3.38 -10.81
N GLU A 740 -72.84 2.05 -10.84
CA GLU A 740 -74.09 1.30 -10.66
C GLU A 740 -74.60 1.36 -9.20
N LEU A 741 -73.69 1.34 -8.21
CA LEU A 741 -74.05 1.52 -6.79
C LEU A 741 -74.65 2.91 -6.51
N ASP A 742 -74.07 3.96 -7.10
CA ASP A 742 -74.58 5.34 -7.00
C ASP A 742 -75.97 5.45 -7.67
N ARG A 743 -76.15 4.80 -8.83
CA ARG A 743 -77.44 4.73 -9.55
C ARG A 743 -78.53 4.07 -8.71
N LEU A 744 -78.25 2.89 -8.16
CA LEU A 744 -79.18 2.13 -7.31
C LEU A 744 -79.54 2.89 -6.03
N THR A 745 -78.57 3.59 -5.43
CA THR A 745 -78.80 4.44 -4.26
C THR A 745 -79.80 5.56 -4.56
N GLN A 746 -79.63 6.27 -5.69
CA GLN A 746 -80.53 7.33 -6.13
C GLN A 746 -81.95 6.82 -6.45
N GLU A 747 -82.09 5.61 -7.01
CA GLU A 747 -83.40 5.00 -7.26
C GLU A 747 -84.12 4.62 -5.96
N ASN A 748 -83.40 4.14 -4.95
CA ASN A 748 -83.95 3.77 -3.65
C ASN A 748 -84.53 5.01 -2.92
N ASP A 749 -83.78 6.10 -2.83
CA ASP A 749 -84.26 7.40 -2.30
C ASP A 749 -85.54 7.88 -3.02
N SER A 750 -85.56 7.74 -4.35
CA SER A 750 -86.71 8.09 -5.20
C SER A 750 -87.95 7.24 -4.91
N LEU A 751 -87.78 5.96 -4.56
CA LEU A 751 -88.87 5.06 -4.18
C LEU A 751 -89.39 5.36 -2.76
N VAL A 752 -88.50 5.54 -1.78
CA VAL A 752 -88.87 5.93 -0.40
C VAL A 752 -89.71 7.22 -0.41
N GLY A 753 -89.30 8.22 -1.20
CA GLY A 753 -90.04 9.47 -1.36
C GLY A 753 -91.42 9.33 -2.04
N LYS A 754 -91.66 8.27 -2.81
CA LYS A 754 -92.98 7.96 -3.42
C LYS A 754 -93.90 7.23 -2.43
N HIS A 755 -93.39 6.22 -1.73
CA HIS A 755 -94.17 5.46 -0.74
C HIS A 755 -94.68 6.35 0.40
N SER A 756 -93.88 7.31 0.87
CA SER A 756 -94.31 8.29 1.86
C SER A 756 -95.54 9.11 1.42
N LYS A 757 -95.56 9.59 0.16
CA LYS A 757 -96.69 10.37 -0.38
C LYS A 757 -97.95 9.53 -0.55
N HIS A 758 -97.82 8.29 -1.02
CA HIS A 758 -98.97 7.40 -1.17
C HIS A 758 -99.60 7.03 0.18
N SER A 759 -98.77 6.80 1.21
CA SER A 759 -99.24 6.56 2.58
C SER A 759 -100.01 7.76 3.16
N GLN A 760 -99.63 9.00 2.83
CA GLN A 760 -100.40 10.19 3.23
C GLN A 760 -101.74 10.32 2.49
N GLN A 761 -101.89 9.80 1.27
CA GLN A 761 -103.18 9.85 0.57
C GLN A 761 -104.21 8.92 1.21
N LEU A 762 -103.80 7.68 1.55
CA LEU A 762 -104.65 6.67 2.20
C LEU A 762 -105.14 7.04 3.61
N GLN A 763 -104.60 8.09 4.23
CA GLN A 763 -105.06 8.61 5.53
C GLN A 763 -106.16 9.70 5.41
N ASN A 764 -106.51 10.13 4.18
CA ASN A 764 -107.40 11.27 3.94
C ASN A 764 -108.70 10.90 3.18
N GLU A 765 -109.11 9.63 3.20
CA GLU A 765 -110.36 9.17 2.55
C GLU A 765 -111.50 8.97 3.56
N ASP A 766 -112.62 9.69 3.37
CA ASP A 766 -113.80 9.62 4.24
C ASP A 766 -114.69 8.40 3.93
N ILE A 767 -114.96 7.57 4.95
CA ILE A 767 -115.80 6.37 4.84
C ILE A 767 -117.29 6.74 4.90
N ASN A 768 -118.01 6.59 3.78
CA ASN A 768 -119.46 6.74 3.71
C ASN A 768 -120.18 5.38 3.65
N LEU A 769 -121.25 5.21 4.45
CA LEU A 769 -122.01 3.97 4.52
C LEU A 769 -123.41 4.12 3.85
N PRO A 770 -123.77 3.30 2.84
CA PRO A 770 -125.03 3.46 2.10
C PRO A 770 -126.30 3.14 2.91
N ASN A 771 -127.43 3.76 2.53
CA ASN A 771 -128.66 3.78 3.34
C ASN A 771 -129.88 3.09 2.69
N ASN A 772 -129.73 2.38 1.57
CA ASN A 772 -130.84 1.60 0.98
C ASN A 772 -130.44 0.18 0.55
N LEU A 773 -131.47 -0.66 0.31
CA LEU A 773 -131.30 -2.10 0.09
C LEU A 773 -130.65 -2.44 -1.26
N GLU A 774 -130.85 -1.61 -2.28
CA GLU A 774 -130.31 -1.83 -3.63
C GLU A 774 -128.83 -1.41 -3.67
N GLU A 775 -128.46 -0.29 -3.04
CA GLU A 775 -127.07 0.06 -2.77
C GLU A 775 -126.37 -1.00 -1.91
N MET A 776 -127.03 -1.58 -0.92
CA MET A 776 -126.48 -2.66 -0.11
C MET A 776 -126.21 -3.93 -0.95
N GLN A 777 -127.09 -4.28 -1.89
CA GLN A 777 -126.87 -5.40 -2.81
C GLN A 777 -125.77 -5.10 -3.84
N LEU A 778 -125.70 -3.87 -4.35
CA LEU A 778 -124.63 -3.41 -5.24
C LEU A 778 -123.27 -3.39 -4.51
N LEU A 779 -123.25 -2.98 -3.24
CA LEU A 779 -122.07 -3.00 -2.38
C LEU A 779 -121.63 -4.44 -2.06
N LEU A 780 -122.57 -5.37 -1.84
CA LEU A 780 -122.25 -6.79 -1.68
C LEU A 780 -121.76 -7.45 -2.98
N LEU A 781 -122.19 -6.97 -4.15
CA LEU A 781 -121.64 -7.36 -5.44
C LEU A 781 -120.22 -6.83 -5.62
N LYS A 782 -119.99 -5.53 -5.34
CA LYS A 782 -118.66 -4.92 -5.32
C LYS A 782 -117.72 -5.64 -4.36
N TYR A 783 -118.11 -5.88 -3.11
CA TYR A 783 -117.28 -6.64 -2.16
C TYR A 783 -117.01 -8.07 -2.63
N ARG A 784 -117.90 -8.72 -3.40
CA ARG A 784 -117.59 -10.04 -4.00
C ARG A 784 -116.58 -9.92 -5.14
N GLU A 785 -116.70 -8.91 -5.99
CA GLU A 785 -115.76 -8.61 -7.07
C GLU A 785 -114.38 -8.23 -6.51
N GLU A 786 -114.33 -7.36 -5.51
CA GLU A 786 -113.14 -6.96 -4.74
C GLU A 786 -112.50 -8.15 -4.02
N ILE A 787 -113.29 -9.06 -3.40
CA ILE A 787 -112.76 -10.30 -2.79
C ILE A 787 -112.19 -11.26 -3.84
N ILE A 788 -112.75 -11.31 -5.05
CA ILE A 788 -112.20 -12.12 -6.15
C ILE A 788 -110.91 -11.48 -6.68
N ALA A 789 -110.91 -10.17 -6.92
CA ALA A 789 -109.73 -9.41 -7.35
C ALA A 789 -108.59 -9.52 -6.31
N ALA A 790 -108.90 -9.37 -5.02
CA ALA A 790 -107.93 -9.52 -3.93
C ALA A 790 -107.39 -10.96 -3.81
N LYS A 791 -108.18 -11.99 -4.15
CA LYS A 791 -107.70 -13.38 -4.21
C LYS A 791 -106.77 -13.62 -5.39
N VAL A 792 -107.10 -13.13 -6.59
CA VAL A 792 -106.23 -13.23 -7.77
C VAL A 792 -104.95 -12.42 -7.58
N ALA A 793 -105.03 -11.22 -6.99
CA ALA A 793 -103.87 -10.43 -6.61
C ALA A 793 -103.00 -11.15 -5.56
N LYS A 794 -103.61 -11.77 -4.54
CA LYS A 794 -102.90 -12.60 -3.56
C LYS A 794 -102.18 -13.78 -4.22
N GLU A 795 -102.84 -14.51 -5.12
CA GLU A 795 -102.27 -15.66 -5.82
C GLU A 795 -101.08 -15.24 -6.70
N HIS A 796 -101.22 -14.14 -7.45
CA HIS A 796 -100.14 -13.56 -8.23
C HIS A 796 -98.96 -13.11 -7.35
N ILE A 797 -99.22 -12.42 -6.23
CA ILE A 797 -98.18 -12.01 -5.27
C ILE A 797 -97.51 -13.24 -4.63
N GLU A 798 -98.26 -14.29 -4.28
CA GLU A 798 -97.68 -15.53 -3.74
C GLU A 798 -96.78 -16.23 -4.76
N ASP A 799 -97.12 -16.22 -6.05
CA ASP A 799 -96.23 -16.75 -7.10
C ASP A 799 -95.01 -15.86 -7.35
N THR A 800 -95.15 -14.53 -7.37
CA THR A 800 -94.01 -13.60 -7.45
C THR A 800 -93.06 -13.79 -6.26
N LEU A 801 -93.60 -13.93 -5.04
CA LEU A 801 -92.81 -14.22 -3.84
C LEU A 801 -92.13 -15.60 -3.88
N LYS A 802 -92.74 -16.62 -4.49
CA LYS A 802 -92.07 -17.92 -4.72
C LYS A 802 -90.87 -17.78 -5.67
N SER A 803 -91.01 -17.04 -6.77
CA SER A 803 -89.88 -16.78 -7.68
C SER A 803 -88.79 -15.94 -7.02
N GLU A 804 -89.15 -14.94 -6.22
CA GLU A 804 -88.19 -14.12 -5.47
C GLU A 804 -87.43 -14.94 -4.42
N ILE A 805 -88.14 -15.79 -3.65
CA ILE A 805 -87.52 -16.69 -2.65
C ILE A 805 -86.57 -17.69 -3.33
N LEU A 806 -86.88 -18.17 -4.55
CA LEU A 806 -85.96 -19.02 -5.31
C LEU A 806 -84.73 -18.22 -5.78
N PHE A 807 -84.92 -17.04 -6.38
CA PHE A 807 -83.82 -16.20 -6.84
C PHE A 807 -82.87 -15.79 -5.69
N LEU A 808 -83.42 -15.33 -4.56
CA LEU A 808 -82.65 -15.00 -3.36
C LEU A 808 -81.93 -16.20 -2.75
N LYS A 809 -82.49 -17.41 -2.87
CA LYS A 809 -81.84 -18.64 -2.41
C LYS A 809 -80.70 -19.06 -3.33
N ASP A 810 -80.88 -19.00 -4.64
CA ASP A 810 -79.84 -19.33 -5.61
C ASP A 810 -78.71 -18.29 -5.56
N ARG A 811 -79.05 -17.01 -5.33
CA ARG A 811 -78.10 -15.93 -5.02
C ARG A 811 -77.30 -16.25 -3.74
N ALA A 812 -77.97 -16.56 -2.64
CA ALA A 812 -77.30 -16.89 -1.37
C ALA A 812 -76.43 -18.16 -1.45
N LEU A 813 -76.76 -19.12 -2.34
CA LEU A 813 -75.91 -20.28 -2.61
C LEU A 813 -74.67 -19.91 -3.42
N ALA A 814 -74.79 -19.02 -4.41
CA ALA A 814 -73.66 -18.50 -5.18
C ALA A 814 -72.72 -17.66 -4.29
N ASP A 815 -73.26 -16.70 -3.53
CA ASP A 815 -72.51 -15.85 -2.60
C ASP A 815 -71.79 -16.72 -1.53
N GLN A 816 -72.41 -17.81 -1.06
CA GLN A 816 -71.79 -18.78 -0.13
C GLN A 816 -70.71 -19.64 -0.79
N GLN A 817 -70.83 -19.98 -2.08
CA GLN A 817 -69.78 -20.70 -2.81
C GLN A 817 -68.57 -19.81 -3.06
N GLU A 818 -68.80 -18.55 -3.48
CA GLU A 818 -67.74 -17.54 -3.63
C GLU A 818 -67.02 -17.30 -2.31
N LYS A 819 -67.76 -17.16 -1.21
CA LYS A 819 -67.20 -17.07 0.14
C LYS A 819 -66.30 -18.28 0.47
N ASN A 820 -66.74 -19.51 0.19
CA ASN A 820 -65.93 -20.70 0.45
C ASN A 820 -64.62 -20.69 -0.36
N THR A 821 -64.66 -20.28 -1.64
CA THR A 821 -63.44 -20.17 -2.46
C THR A 821 -62.48 -19.11 -1.94
N LEU A 822 -62.98 -17.98 -1.42
CA LEU A 822 -62.16 -16.96 -0.77
C LEU A 822 -61.55 -17.47 0.56
N GLU A 823 -62.31 -18.20 1.38
CA GLU A 823 -61.79 -18.85 2.60
C GLU A 823 -60.70 -19.89 2.28
N GLU A 824 -60.82 -20.63 1.18
CA GLU A 824 -59.78 -21.56 0.69
C GLU A 824 -58.53 -20.84 0.18
N THR A 825 -58.67 -19.77 -0.64
CA THR A 825 -57.53 -18.98 -1.13
C THR A 825 -56.78 -18.31 0.02
N LEU A 826 -57.48 -17.64 0.94
CA LEU A 826 -56.87 -17.01 2.11
C LEU A 826 -56.18 -18.04 3.02
N SER A 827 -56.71 -19.27 3.13
CA SER A 827 -56.05 -20.35 3.87
C SER A 827 -54.73 -20.80 3.21
N GLN A 828 -54.67 -20.82 1.87
CA GLN A 828 -53.45 -21.11 1.12
C GLN A 828 -52.43 -19.99 1.27
N GLU A 829 -52.85 -18.72 1.14
CA GLU A 829 -51.99 -17.55 1.36
C GLU A 829 -51.38 -17.57 2.76
N VAL A 830 -52.19 -17.76 3.81
CA VAL A 830 -51.71 -17.91 5.20
C VAL A 830 -50.70 -19.04 5.34
N SER A 831 -50.91 -20.19 4.68
CA SER A 831 -49.95 -21.30 4.69
C SER A 831 -48.61 -20.92 4.03
N THR A 832 -48.63 -20.23 2.88
CA THR A 832 -47.39 -19.78 2.22
C THR A 832 -46.66 -18.69 3.00
N LEU A 833 -47.39 -17.81 3.69
CA LEU A 833 -46.81 -16.80 4.57
C LEU A 833 -46.16 -17.44 5.81
N GLN A 834 -46.76 -18.49 6.38
CA GLN A 834 -46.16 -19.28 7.47
C GLN A 834 -44.86 -19.98 7.03
N GLU A 835 -44.83 -20.57 5.83
CA GLU A 835 -43.61 -21.18 5.27
C GLU A 835 -42.51 -20.13 5.03
N ARG A 836 -42.85 -18.97 4.45
CA ARG A 836 -41.90 -17.86 4.24
C ARG A 836 -41.37 -17.29 5.57
N LEU A 837 -42.20 -17.22 6.61
CA LEU A 837 -41.76 -16.82 7.95
C LEU A 837 -40.78 -17.83 8.56
N ALA A 838 -41.04 -19.14 8.44
CA ALA A 838 -40.12 -20.17 8.93
C ALA A 838 -38.75 -20.12 8.24
N ILE A 839 -38.72 -19.84 6.93
CA ILE A 839 -37.47 -19.62 6.17
C ILE A 839 -36.74 -18.37 6.70
N LEU A 840 -37.44 -17.25 6.92
CA LEU A 840 -36.85 -16.03 7.47
C LEU A 840 -36.31 -16.21 8.89
N GLU A 841 -36.98 -16.98 9.76
CA GLU A 841 -36.48 -17.32 11.10
C GLU A 841 -35.21 -18.20 11.04
N SER A 842 -35.14 -19.13 10.08
CA SER A 842 -33.92 -19.91 9.83
C SER A 842 -32.76 -19.02 9.37
N CYS A 843 -32.97 -18.18 8.34
CA CYS A 843 -31.94 -17.27 7.85
C CYS A 843 -31.49 -16.25 8.90
N LYS A 844 -32.40 -15.78 9.77
CA LYS A 844 -32.07 -14.93 10.92
C LYS A 844 -31.16 -15.68 11.91
N SER A 845 -31.49 -16.93 12.22
CA SER A 845 -30.69 -17.76 13.14
C SER A 845 -29.28 -18.03 12.60
N GLU A 846 -29.15 -18.23 11.29
CA GLU A 846 -27.85 -18.37 10.61
C GLU A 846 -27.06 -17.05 10.62
N LEU A 847 -27.72 -15.92 10.39
CA LEU A 847 -27.11 -14.59 10.45
C LEU A 847 -26.59 -14.25 11.85
N GLU A 848 -27.34 -14.60 12.91
CA GLU A 848 -26.91 -14.45 14.30
C GLU A 848 -25.69 -15.34 14.60
N ARG A 849 -25.68 -16.59 14.11
CA ARG A 849 -24.51 -17.49 14.25
C ARG A 849 -23.27 -16.93 13.53
N GLU A 850 -23.40 -16.46 12.30
CA GLU A 850 -22.30 -15.85 11.55
C GLU A 850 -21.83 -14.53 12.17
N SER A 851 -22.72 -13.74 12.77
CA SER A 851 -22.35 -12.55 13.53
C SER A 851 -21.48 -12.91 14.74
N SER A 852 -21.82 -13.97 15.49
CA SER A 852 -21.02 -14.47 16.61
C SER A 852 -19.64 -14.95 16.16
N VAL A 853 -19.56 -15.73 15.07
CA VAL A 853 -18.28 -16.21 14.50
C VAL A 853 -17.42 -15.05 13.98
N ARG A 854 -18.04 -14.00 13.42
CA ARG A 854 -17.36 -12.77 13.00
C ARG A 854 -16.77 -12.01 14.19
N ALA A 855 -17.52 -11.87 15.29
CA ALA A 855 -17.01 -11.24 16.51
C ALA A 855 -15.85 -12.03 17.12
N GLU A 856 -15.95 -13.37 17.19
CA GLU A 856 -14.86 -14.23 17.63
C GLU A 856 -13.60 -14.10 16.75
N THR A 857 -13.75 -14.12 15.43
CA THR A 857 -12.60 -14.00 14.52
C THR A 857 -11.98 -12.60 14.57
N GLU A 858 -12.76 -11.54 14.78
CA GLU A 858 -12.23 -10.20 14.97
C GLU A 858 -11.43 -10.07 16.28
N THR A 859 -11.88 -10.66 17.39
CA THR A 859 -11.09 -10.67 18.64
C THR A 859 -9.74 -11.40 18.47
N LYS A 860 -9.75 -12.59 17.85
CA LYS A 860 -8.54 -13.37 17.53
C LYS A 860 -7.57 -12.59 16.62
N LEU A 861 -8.10 -11.78 15.69
CA LEU A 861 -7.29 -10.89 14.84
C LEU A 861 -6.67 -9.73 15.64
N ARG A 862 -7.44 -9.09 16.54
CA ARG A 862 -6.93 -8.02 17.42
C ARG A 862 -5.81 -8.52 18.35
N ASP A 863 -5.95 -9.72 18.91
CA ASP A 863 -4.92 -10.33 19.78
C ASP A 863 -3.65 -10.71 18.98
N SER A 864 -3.82 -11.14 17.74
CA SER A 864 -2.71 -11.41 16.82
C SER A 864 -1.94 -10.14 16.44
N ASP A 865 -2.65 -9.05 16.12
CA ASP A 865 -2.06 -7.73 15.83
C ASP A 865 -1.35 -7.13 17.05
N GLN A 866 -1.92 -7.24 18.26
CA GLN A 866 -1.21 -6.88 19.49
C GLN A 866 0.07 -7.69 19.69
N SER A 867 0.04 -8.98 19.36
CA SER A 867 1.20 -9.87 19.48
C SER A 867 2.30 -9.53 18.47
N LEU A 868 1.92 -9.22 17.21
CA LEU A 868 2.83 -8.69 16.19
C LEU A 868 3.46 -7.36 16.64
N LYS A 869 2.69 -6.43 17.23
CA LYS A 869 3.21 -5.16 17.78
C LYS A 869 4.18 -5.38 18.96
N LYS A 870 3.93 -6.37 19.82
CA LYS A 870 4.85 -6.80 20.89
C LYS A 870 6.15 -7.40 20.33
N ILE A 871 6.09 -8.17 19.24
CA ILE A 871 7.27 -8.72 18.55
C ILE A 871 8.05 -7.61 17.83
N GLN A 872 7.37 -6.72 17.10
CA GLN A 872 7.98 -5.62 16.35
C GLN A 872 8.70 -4.62 17.27
N THR A 873 8.13 -4.32 18.44
CA THR A 873 8.78 -3.45 19.45
C THR A 873 10.02 -4.10 20.07
N LYS A 874 9.97 -5.40 20.42
CA LYS A 874 11.15 -6.17 20.86
C LYS A 874 12.24 -6.23 19.77
N SER A 875 11.86 -6.49 18.52
CA SER A 875 12.79 -6.49 17.37
C SER A 875 13.46 -5.13 17.19
N LYS A 876 12.70 -4.03 17.26
CA LYS A 876 13.25 -2.66 17.21
C LYS A 876 14.22 -2.36 18.37
N GLN A 877 13.93 -2.84 19.58
CA GLN A 877 14.84 -2.73 20.72
C GLN A 877 16.15 -3.50 20.49
N LEU A 878 16.07 -4.74 19.98
CA LEU A 878 17.23 -5.57 19.66
C LEU A 878 18.08 -4.96 18.54
N ILE A 879 17.46 -4.46 17.47
CA ILE A 879 18.15 -3.76 16.37
C ILE A 879 18.90 -2.53 16.89
N ASN A 880 18.28 -1.72 17.76
CA ASN A 880 18.93 -0.56 18.37
C ASN A 880 20.14 -0.98 19.23
N ALA A 881 20.02 -2.04 20.04
CA ALA A 881 21.11 -2.54 20.88
C ALA A 881 22.29 -3.08 20.04
N LEU A 882 22.01 -3.83 18.97
CA LEU A 882 23.02 -4.33 18.04
C LEU A 882 23.69 -3.20 17.24
N THR A 883 22.95 -2.14 16.91
CA THR A 883 23.51 -0.93 16.26
C THR A 883 24.47 -0.22 17.22
N GLN A 884 24.06 -0.01 18.48
CA GLN A 884 24.93 0.59 19.50
C GLN A 884 26.22 -0.22 19.73
N GLN A 885 26.13 -1.56 19.75
CA GLN A 885 27.32 -2.42 19.83
C GLN A 885 28.23 -2.30 18.60
N LEU A 886 27.66 -2.10 17.40
CA LEU A 886 28.44 -1.89 16.17
C LEU A 886 29.17 -0.53 16.16
N ASP A 887 28.56 0.51 16.70
CA ASP A 887 29.18 1.83 16.87
C ASP A 887 30.30 1.81 17.94
N GLU A 888 30.07 1.11 19.05
CA GLU A 888 31.08 0.82 20.08
C GLU A 888 32.29 0.07 19.46
N GLN A 889 32.05 -0.98 18.67
CA GLN A 889 33.11 -1.75 18.04
C GLN A 889 33.84 -0.98 16.92
N THR A 890 33.16 -0.16 16.12
CA THR A 890 33.81 0.64 15.07
C THR A 890 34.63 1.81 15.66
N THR A 891 34.18 2.44 16.75
CA THR A 891 34.99 3.44 17.46
C THR A 891 36.19 2.83 18.18
N GLN A 892 36.08 1.60 18.72
CA GLN A 892 37.24 0.84 19.22
C GLN A 892 38.22 0.50 18.08
N ARG A 893 37.73 0.03 16.93
CA ARG A 893 38.56 -0.26 15.75
C ARG A 893 39.32 0.98 15.25
N SER A 894 38.65 2.13 15.20
CA SER A 894 39.27 3.41 14.80
C SER A 894 40.40 3.84 15.74
N LYS A 895 40.23 3.68 17.06
CA LYS A 895 41.31 3.93 18.04
C LYS A 895 42.53 3.04 17.74
N LEU A 896 42.33 1.74 17.61
CA LEU A 896 43.40 0.78 17.30
C LEU A 896 44.08 1.07 15.93
N GLU A 897 43.31 1.49 14.92
CA GLU A 897 43.86 1.94 13.62
C GLU A 897 44.79 3.16 13.79
N THR A 898 44.43 4.14 14.64
CA THR A 898 45.30 5.30 14.93
C THR A 898 46.54 4.93 15.74
N GLU A 899 46.42 4.03 16.73
CA GLU A 899 47.55 3.53 17.51
C GLU A 899 48.56 2.79 16.61
N VAL A 900 48.08 1.87 15.76
CA VAL A 900 48.91 1.17 14.77
C VAL A 900 49.58 2.15 13.80
N SER A 901 48.90 3.22 13.40
CA SER A 901 49.48 4.27 12.56
C SER A 901 50.65 4.99 13.26
N THR A 902 50.45 5.44 14.51
CA THR A 902 51.53 6.11 15.27
C THR A 902 52.70 5.17 15.59
N MET A 903 52.45 3.88 15.81
CA MET A 903 53.51 2.89 16.02
C MET A 903 54.32 2.64 14.74
N LYS A 904 53.68 2.59 13.56
CA LYS A 904 54.38 2.52 12.26
C LYS A 904 55.26 3.76 12.03
N ALA A 905 54.76 4.96 12.33
CA ALA A 905 55.53 6.20 12.22
C ALA A 905 56.77 6.21 13.15
N LYS A 906 56.63 5.73 14.39
CA LYS A 906 57.77 5.57 15.32
C LYS A 906 58.82 4.58 14.79
N VAL A 907 58.39 3.44 14.25
CA VAL A 907 59.31 2.45 13.64
C VAL A 907 60.05 3.05 12.44
N GLN A 908 59.37 3.83 11.58
CA GLN A 908 60.02 4.53 10.47
C GLN A 908 61.06 5.56 10.93
N SER A 909 60.79 6.33 12.00
CA SER A 909 61.79 7.24 12.58
C SER A 909 63.02 6.50 13.06
N LEU A 910 62.82 5.46 13.91
CA LEU A 910 63.92 4.68 14.48
C LEU A 910 64.76 3.94 13.42
N GLN A 911 64.12 3.53 12.31
CA GLN A 911 64.81 2.96 11.16
C GLN A 911 65.76 3.96 10.49
N VAL A 912 65.30 5.21 10.27
CA VAL A 912 66.13 6.30 9.72
C VAL A 912 67.25 6.71 10.70
N ASP A 913 66.95 6.79 11.99
CA ASP A 913 67.95 7.09 13.03
C ASP A 913 69.05 6.02 13.10
N LEU A 914 68.68 4.73 12.96
CA LEU A 914 69.63 3.62 12.87
C LEU A 914 70.50 3.73 11.60
N GLU A 915 69.91 3.90 10.42
CA GLU A 915 70.62 4.03 9.14
C GLU A 915 71.62 5.21 9.14
N ASN A 916 71.24 6.34 9.75
CA ASN A 916 72.12 7.48 9.99
C ASN A 916 73.28 7.11 10.93
N SER A 917 73.01 6.41 12.03
CA SER A 917 74.07 5.97 12.96
C SER A 917 75.06 5.00 12.31
N GLU A 918 74.59 4.07 11.46
CA GLU A 918 75.42 3.16 10.69
C GLU A 918 76.25 3.89 9.63
N ALA A 919 75.72 4.97 9.01
CA ALA A 919 76.48 5.81 8.10
C ALA A 919 77.64 6.51 8.84
N VAL A 920 77.37 7.15 9.98
CA VAL A 920 78.39 7.82 10.80
C VAL A 920 79.46 6.83 11.27
N GLN A 921 79.10 5.63 11.72
CA GLN A 921 80.07 4.60 12.10
C GLN A 921 80.96 4.15 10.92
N ARG A 922 80.37 3.91 9.74
CA ARG A 922 81.13 3.54 8.52
C ARG A 922 82.14 4.62 8.13
N ASP A 923 81.77 5.90 8.22
CA ASP A 923 82.66 7.01 7.85
C ASP A 923 83.73 7.29 8.91
N PHE A 924 83.43 7.11 10.21
CA PHE A 924 84.44 7.15 11.26
C PHE A 924 85.51 6.05 11.06
N VAL A 925 85.11 4.83 10.70
CA VAL A 925 86.04 3.74 10.38
C VAL A 925 86.93 4.11 9.19
N LYS A 926 86.36 4.59 8.08
CA LYS A 926 87.14 5.05 6.91
C LYS A 926 88.15 6.15 7.29
N LEU A 927 87.73 7.13 8.09
CA LEU A 927 88.58 8.24 8.52
C LEU A 927 89.73 7.76 9.38
N SER A 928 89.48 6.86 10.33
CA SER A 928 90.51 6.28 11.20
C SER A 928 91.56 5.47 10.43
N GLN A 929 91.15 4.68 9.44
CA GLN A 929 92.06 3.93 8.56
C GLN A 929 92.88 4.87 7.67
N SER A 930 92.24 5.90 7.08
CA SER A 930 92.93 6.92 6.27
C SER A 930 94.01 7.65 7.09
N LEU A 931 93.70 8.03 8.33
CA LEU A 931 94.63 8.67 9.24
C LEU A 931 95.80 7.75 9.62
N GLN A 932 95.55 6.47 9.91
CA GLN A 932 96.61 5.49 10.18
C GLN A 932 97.55 5.32 8.97
N ILE A 933 97.00 5.25 7.76
CA ILE A 933 97.79 5.16 6.51
C ILE A 933 98.62 6.43 6.28
N GLN A 934 98.12 7.62 6.63
CA GLN A 934 98.90 8.86 6.55
C GLN A 934 100.02 8.92 7.60
N LEU A 935 99.73 8.54 8.84
CA LEU A 935 100.71 8.52 9.94
C LEU A 935 101.87 7.55 9.66
N GLU A 936 101.57 6.35 9.15
CA GLU A 936 102.60 5.37 8.80
C GLU A 936 103.45 5.82 7.60
N LYS A 937 102.85 6.49 6.60
CA LYS A 937 103.59 7.13 5.50
C LYS A 937 104.54 8.24 5.98
N ILE A 938 104.14 9.03 6.98
CA ILE A 938 105.02 10.04 7.59
C ILE A 938 106.17 9.35 8.32
N ARG A 939 105.87 8.32 9.12
CA ARG A 939 106.86 7.56 9.90
C ARG A 939 107.94 6.90 9.03
N GLN A 940 107.55 6.39 7.86
CA GLN A 940 108.48 5.81 6.88
C GLN A 940 109.33 6.85 6.14
N ALA A 941 108.98 8.14 6.20
CA ALA A 941 109.72 9.24 5.57
C ALA A 941 110.73 9.93 6.51
N GLU A 942 110.74 9.62 7.81
CA GLU A 942 111.59 10.28 8.82
C GLU A 942 112.91 9.54 9.13
N THR A 943 113.17 8.38 8.51
CA THR A 943 114.37 7.57 8.75
C THR A 943 115.66 8.11 8.09
N GLU A 944 115.58 9.08 7.17
CA GLU A 944 116.73 9.82 6.65
C GLU A 944 116.54 11.35 6.72
N VAL A 945 117.00 11.96 7.82
CA VAL A 945 117.05 13.43 7.94
C VAL A 945 118.28 13.98 7.20
N ARG A 946 118.24 14.01 5.86
CA ARG A 946 119.27 14.67 5.04
C ARG A 946 119.23 16.18 5.26
N TRP A 947 120.33 16.74 5.75
CA TRP A 947 120.56 18.18 5.76
C TRP A 947 120.68 18.68 4.31
N GLN A 948 119.82 19.62 3.90
CA GLN A 948 119.85 20.18 2.54
C GLN A 948 121.03 21.14 2.38
N HIS A 949 121.74 21.08 1.25
CA HIS A 949 122.78 22.06 0.95
C HIS A 949 122.15 23.35 0.43
N GLU A 950 122.80 24.50 0.66
CA GLU A 950 122.25 25.80 0.23
C GLU A 950 122.23 25.99 -1.29
N GLU A 951 122.95 25.14 -2.02
CA GLU A 951 122.95 25.04 -3.49
C GLU A 951 121.78 24.19 -4.04
N ASP A 952 121.20 23.29 -3.22
CA ASP A 952 120.16 22.33 -3.65
C ASP A 952 118.73 22.93 -3.67
N VAL A 953 118.52 24.15 -3.14
CA VAL A 953 117.17 24.63 -2.75
C VAL A 953 116.96 26.12 -3.04
N ASP A 954 116.22 26.46 -4.09
CA ASP A 954 115.97 27.85 -4.48
C ASP A 954 114.65 28.46 -3.96
N GLU A 955 113.76 27.66 -3.39
CA GLU A 955 112.51 28.12 -2.75
C GLU A 955 112.38 27.65 -1.30
N CYS A 956 111.73 28.45 -0.45
CA CYS A 956 111.45 28.06 0.92
C CYS A 956 110.54 26.81 0.98
N ASN A 957 110.99 25.74 1.66
CA ASN A 957 110.25 24.48 1.80
C ASN A 957 108.86 24.59 2.46
N ASN A 958 108.47 25.76 3.01
CA ASN A 958 107.11 26.00 3.52
C ASN A 958 106.31 26.91 2.58
N CYS A 959 106.64 28.20 2.50
CA CYS A 959 105.88 29.20 1.75
C CYS A 959 106.19 29.26 0.23
N ARG A 960 107.10 28.42 -0.28
CA ARG A 960 107.56 28.38 -1.69
C ARG A 960 108.08 29.70 -2.25
N GLN A 961 108.47 30.63 -1.37
CA GLN A 961 109.04 31.88 -1.81
C GLN A 961 110.50 31.69 -2.21
N ALA A 962 110.85 32.13 -3.43
CA ALA A 962 112.21 32.09 -3.95
C ALA A 962 113.20 32.88 -3.06
N PHE A 963 114.40 32.31 -2.90
CA PHE A 963 115.51 32.93 -2.20
C PHE A 963 116.23 33.95 -3.08
N SER A 964 116.97 34.88 -2.45
CA SER A 964 117.72 35.92 -3.15
C SER A 964 118.88 36.43 -2.29
N VAL A 965 119.73 37.29 -2.84
CA VAL A 965 120.83 37.93 -2.09
C VAL A 965 120.34 38.68 -0.84
N THR A 966 119.09 39.17 -0.84
CA THR A 966 118.45 39.80 0.32
C THR A 966 117.63 38.84 1.19
N LYS A 967 117.14 37.72 0.63
CA LYS A 967 116.41 36.66 1.36
C LYS A 967 117.28 35.43 1.56
N ARG A 968 118.01 35.41 2.69
CA ARG A 968 118.95 34.34 3.08
C ARG A 968 118.24 33.02 3.41
N LYS A 969 118.94 31.91 3.12
CA LYS A 969 118.53 30.53 3.37
C LYS A 969 118.75 30.16 4.86
N HIS A 970 117.82 29.44 5.49
CA HIS A 970 117.92 29.02 6.90
C HIS A 970 117.38 27.62 7.16
N HIS A 971 118.21 26.70 7.64
CA HIS A 971 117.82 25.32 7.95
C HIS A 971 116.94 25.18 9.21
N CYS A 972 115.94 24.30 9.17
CA CYS A 972 115.30 23.79 10.37
C CYS A 972 116.25 22.80 11.07
N ARG A 973 116.58 23.03 12.34
CA ARG A 973 117.52 22.18 13.11
C ARG A 973 116.93 20.83 13.51
N HIS A 974 115.65 20.57 13.20
CA HIS A 974 115.01 19.27 13.40
C HIS A 974 114.95 18.42 12.13
N CYS A 975 114.46 18.98 11.01
CA CYS A 975 114.24 18.22 9.76
C CYS A 975 115.26 18.50 8.64
N GLY A 976 116.30 19.31 8.89
CA GLY A 976 117.40 19.56 7.94
C GLY A 976 117.06 20.38 6.69
N LYS A 977 115.77 20.67 6.44
CA LYS A 977 115.29 21.41 5.27
C LYS A 977 115.48 22.92 5.38
N ILE A 978 115.54 23.61 4.24
CA ILE A 978 115.81 25.06 4.12
C ILE A 978 114.54 25.90 4.01
N PHE A 979 114.47 26.99 4.78
CA PHE A 979 113.34 27.92 4.89
C PHE A 979 113.79 29.39 4.87
N CYS A 980 112.85 30.32 4.66
CA CYS A 980 113.09 31.76 4.90
C CYS A 980 113.10 32.08 6.41
N ALA A 981 113.42 33.33 6.76
CA ALA A 981 113.48 33.79 8.15
C ALA A 981 112.13 33.67 8.86
N ASP A 982 111.04 33.98 8.17
CA ASP A 982 109.68 34.01 8.72
C ASP A 982 109.22 32.58 9.07
N CYS A 983 109.33 31.66 8.11
CA CYS A 983 109.04 30.22 8.25
C CYS A 983 110.07 29.44 9.10
N ASN A 984 111.00 30.14 9.76
CA ASN A 984 112.03 29.61 10.67
C ASN A 984 112.27 30.61 11.82
N ALA A 985 111.24 31.37 12.19
CA ALA A 985 111.31 32.35 13.27
C ALA A 985 111.36 31.66 14.65
N LYS A 986 110.64 30.54 14.79
CA LYS A 986 110.39 29.83 16.05
C LYS A 986 111.58 28.99 16.51
N ASN A 987 111.71 28.84 17.83
CA ASN A 987 112.72 28.01 18.49
C ASN A 987 112.05 26.96 19.36
N VAL A 988 112.69 25.80 19.53
CA VAL A 988 112.30 24.75 20.49
C VAL A 988 113.50 24.30 21.32
N MET A 989 113.27 23.87 22.56
CA MET A 989 114.31 23.21 23.35
C MET A 989 114.53 21.81 22.78
N SER A 990 115.74 21.49 22.29
CA SER A 990 116.01 20.20 21.65
C SER A 990 117.42 19.67 21.94
N GLY A 991 117.60 18.37 21.68
CA GLY A 991 118.77 17.57 22.04
C GLY A 991 118.89 17.28 23.54
N PRO A 992 119.82 16.40 23.96
CA PRO A 992 119.95 15.96 25.36
C PRO A 992 120.20 17.10 26.37
N ASN A 993 120.78 18.21 25.90
CA ASN A 993 121.12 19.37 26.71
C ASN A 993 120.08 20.52 26.61
N MET A 994 118.86 20.24 26.14
CA MET A 994 117.73 21.19 26.05
C MET A 994 118.12 22.57 25.49
N ARG A 995 118.78 22.59 24.32
CA ARG A 995 119.26 23.85 23.72
C ARG A 995 118.22 24.43 22.77
N SER A 996 117.91 25.72 22.96
CA SER A 996 117.04 26.50 22.08
C SER A 996 117.55 26.44 20.62
N SER A 997 116.79 25.75 19.77
CA SER A 997 117.15 25.44 18.39
C SER A 997 116.07 25.93 17.43
N LYS A 998 116.49 26.65 16.38
CA LYS A 998 115.65 27.19 15.30
C LYS A 998 114.96 26.07 14.51
N VAL A 999 113.63 26.11 14.39
CA VAL A 999 112.86 25.12 13.62
C VAL A 999 111.75 25.79 12.79
N CYS A 1000 111.34 25.13 11.70
CA CYS A 1000 110.19 25.56 10.92
C CYS A 1000 108.86 25.28 11.64
N ASP A 1001 107.79 25.94 11.20
CA ASP A 1001 106.47 25.91 11.86
C ASP A 1001 105.92 24.50 12.07
N VAL A 1002 106.01 23.63 11.05
CA VAL A 1002 105.56 22.23 11.12
C VAL A 1002 106.31 21.45 12.20
N CYS A 1003 107.65 21.58 12.24
CA CYS A 1003 108.48 20.96 13.26
C CYS A 1003 108.27 21.55 14.66
N HIS A 1004 107.91 22.83 14.76
CA HIS A 1004 107.50 23.42 16.03
C HIS A 1004 106.21 22.78 16.56
N THR A 1005 105.19 22.59 15.71
CA THR A 1005 103.93 21.93 16.10
C THR A 1005 104.07 20.43 16.40
N ILE A 1006 105.10 19.76 15.88
CA ILE A 1006 105.39 18.36 16.20
C ILE A 1006 106.16 18.25 17.54
N LEU A 1007 107.07 19.18 17.83
CA LEU A 1007 107.93 19.12 19.02
C LEU A 1007 107.35 19.83 20.26
N VAL A 1008 106.41 20.77 20.10
CA VAL A 1008 105.77 21.49 21.22
C VAL A 1008 104.33 21.00 21.36
N LYS A 1009 104.08 20.20 22.41
CA LYS A 1009 102.79 19.53 22.65
C LYS A 1009 101.60 20.48 22.75
N ASP A 1010 101.82 21.69 23.25
CA ASP A 1010 100.79 22.69 23.51
C ASP A 1010 100.62 23.70 22.35
N ALA A 1011 101.27 23.45 21.20
CA ALA A 1011 101.13 24.30 20.02
C ALA A 1011 99.86 23.96 19.24
N THR A 1012 99.12 24.98 18.82
CA THR A 1012 97.96 24.83 17.91
C THR A 1012 98.37 24.08 16.64
N PRO A 1013 97.61 23.08 16.17
CA PRO A 1013 97.96 22.31 14.97
C PRO A 1013 98.25 23.21 13.77
N TYR A 1014 99.22 22.84 12.94
CA TYR A 1014 99.71 23.68 11.82
C TYR A 1014 98.61 24.11 10.83
N PHE A 1015 97.52 23.36 10.74
CA PHE A 1015 96.38 23.61 9.85
C PHE A 1015 95.20 24.33 10.53
N SER A 1016 95.29 24.64 11.83
CA SER A 1016 94.24 25.34 12.60
C SER A 1016 94.60 26.82 12.73
N THR A 1017 93.89 27.69 12.00
CA THR A 1017 94.02 29.15 12.12
C THR A 1017 93.33 29.75 13.34
N GLU A 1018 92.42 29.00 13.97
CA GLU A 1018 91.70 29.39 15.19
C GLU A 1018 91.60 28.20 16.17
N PRO A 1019 91.55 28.43 17.49
CA PRO A 1019 91.38 27.37 18.48
C PRO A 1019 89.94 26.83 18.50
N PRO A 1020 89.71 25.54 18.74
CA PRO A 1020 88.37 24.98 18.83
C PRO A 1020 87.65 25.49 20.08
N SER A 1021 86.47 26.09 19.90
CA SER A 1021 85.56 26.40 21.00
C SER A 1021 85.07 25.12 21.69
N THR A 1022 85.17 25.06 23.00
CA THR A 1022 84.67 23.93 23.80
C THR A 1022 83.14 23.80 23.65
N PRO A 1023 82.61 22.62 23.26
CA PRO A 1023 81.17 22.37 23.31
C PRO A 1023 80.70 22.32 24.77
N HIS A 1024 79.44 22.67 25.00
CA HIS A 1024 78.85 22.85 26.33
C HIS A 1024 77.61 21.98 26.54
#